data_AF-A0A834SU84-F1
#
_entry.id   AF-A0A834SU84-F1
#
_cell.length_a   1.000
_cell.length_b   1.000
_cell.length_c   1.000
_cell.angle_alpha   90.00
_cell.angle_beta   90.00
_cell.angle_gamma   90.00
#
_symmetry.space_group_name_H-M   'P 1'
#
loop_
_entity.id
_entity.type
_entity.pdbx_description
1 polymer ?
#
loop_
_entity_poly.entity_id
_entity_poly.type
_entity_poly.pdbx_seq_one_letter_code
_entity_poly.pdbx_strand_id
1 'polypeptide(L)'
;MAASKEINSAPITPRTASVMGTPNQVASPPISCPPSQFHSPSLSRSPLLHAANGADDLAPGEPQLPHPLHARAGHHHVTSKTPKTPRTPRTPRQIISSLTPRFITPLGSPMRKALRFTKLDPQDAWLPITESRNGNRFYAAFHTLCSGIGIQALVLPVAFTVLGWTWGTISLTVGFAWQLYTLWLLVHLHENVDQGIRYSRYLQLIFATFGEKMGKLLAFFPIMYLSAGTCSTIIIIGGSTARTFYQVVCGPNCANPKPLTTVEWYLVFTCAAVVLSQLPNLNSIAGLSLVGALTAVGYCTSIWAVSVDEGALPGVSYDPLRSGNDATNAFNVLNALGVVAFAFRGHNLILEIQATMPSSEKHPSHVPMWQGVKVSYTLIAACLFPLAIGGYWAYGHQIPSDGGMLTALYQFHSTDVSRVVLGMISLLVVVNGLCSFQIYGMPIFDDMESQYTKRMKKPCPWWLRSAFRIFSGFVCFFISAAIPFLSKLAGLVGGVSLPVTLAYPCFMWLKNKKPKNERSSSIRCFTRNASWCSHRRVTSARRSATTVVAASPISSTTPSIALRITKTTLVATDDSSDDRLRLPLEIMTSTSHRITDSDPNLGSTTRRHCLHNDKTFRKKASKHFWRSKAKSKKGRRSVTLLDIKLTDRANRQQSQLRSQPATEPNRASGGANRQQNQLRSQSATEPNRASCGANRQQSHVATIAYGNNNKNRAVLFIFGDSTADVGTNNFLNTTAQANVPYYGIDFPHSKPTGRFSNAFNTLDHIARLLGYKKSPPPFLVLEKRQSFNKDIFEGVNFASGGSGILRETGKDQWGEVLDLGKQVEQFALVRGNMSKMLGEMHTESYVSKALFIISAGSNDLFDFARINNATDDPFRAQLYLALLQSTYYTHIKNLYGLGARKFGIISVPPIGCCPAARAEKFKENGGKCVASLNEFASVLHSAINATLIRLSSELSDFKYSLGNSFAMTMSVLKQPLAFGFKVTKSACCGIGDLNGDGPCVKAKNAKLCRNRNDHLFWDWFHPSDNASHLAAVTLLDGPPEFLTPINFSQLAVL
;
A
#
# COMPACT_ATOMS: atom_id res chain seq x y z
N MET A 1 14.84 -44.23 27.36
CA MET A 1 14.45 -45.52 26.74
C MET A 1 14.90 -45.53 25.30
N ALA A 2 15.13 -46.71 24.71
CA ALA A 2 15.84 -46.83 23.43
C ALA A 2 15.01 -47.56 22.36
N ALA A 3 15.23 -47.19 21.10
CA ALA A 3 15.10 -48.05 19.93
C ALA A 3 15.93 -47.43 18.79
N SER A 4 16.76 -48.23 18.12
CA SER A 4 17.72 -47.77 17.11
C SER A 4 17.56 -48.56 15.81
N LYS A 5 17.81 -47.93 14.66
CA LYS A 5 18.44 -48.59 13.49
C LYS A 5 18.85 -47.57 12.42
N GLU A 6 20.16 -47.48 12.19
CA GLU A 6 20.73 -46.98 10.92
C GLU A 6 20.71 -48.11 9.88
N ILE A 7 20.79 -47.75 8.58
CA ILE A 7 21.81 -48.29 7.67
C ILE A 7 22.28 -47.15 6.75
N ASN A 8 23.60 -46.95 6.65
CA ASN A 8 24.26 -46.07 5.67
C ASN A 8 24.80 -46.89 4.49
N SER A 9 24.93 -46.28 3.30
CA SER A 9 26.03 -46.52 2.34
C SER A 9 25.97 -45.54 1.15
N ALA A 10 27.13 -45.23 0.54
CA ALA A 10 27.27 -44.19 -0.50
C ALA A 10 28.11 -44.70 -1.72
N PRO A 11 28.85 -43.90 -2.54
CA PRO A 11 28.75 -44.01 -4.00
C PRO A 11 30.02 -44.46 -4.76
N ILE A 12 29.88 -44.90 -6.03
CA ILE A 12 31.01 -45.31 -6.91
C ILE A 12 30.85 -44.78 -8.36
N THR A 13 31.98 -44.48 -9.01
CA THR A 13 32.22 -44.19 -10.45
C THR A 13 33.68 -44.61 -10.79
N PRO A 14 34.21 -44.56 -12.05
CA PRO A 14 33.67 -44.73 -13.42
C PRO A 14 34.51 -45.71 -14.31
N ARG A 15 34.34 -45.67 -15.66
CA ARG A 15 35.13 -46.31 -16.76
C ARG A 15 34.83 -47.80 -17.04
N THR A 16 35.17 -48.45 -18.17
CA THR A 16 35.90 -48.07 -19.43
C THR A 16 35.28 -48.78 -20.68
N ALA A 17 35.92 -48.78 -21.87
CA ALA A 17 35.31 -49.22 -23.15
C ALA A 17 36.21 -50.07 -24.10
N SER A 18 35.58 -50.76 -25.06
CA SER A 18 36.09 -51.31 -26.35
C SER A 18 34.91 -51.30 -27.37
N VAL A 19 35.03 -50.91 -28.66
CA VAL A 19 35.89 -51.35 -29.80
C VAL A 19 35.47 -52.77 -30.25
N MET A 20 35.07 -53.04 -31.51
CA MET A 20 35.61 -52.61 -32.82
C MET A 20 34.57 -52.66 -33.99
N GLY A 21 34.79 -51.97 -35.13
CA GLY A 21 34.09 -52.26 -36.40
C GLY A 21 33.90 -51.09 -37.40
N THR A 22 34.59 -51.13 -38.55
CA THR A 22 34.46 -50.26 -39.75
C THR A 22 35.09 -51.02 -40.96
N PRO A 23 35.05 -50.55 -42.25
CA PRO A 23 34.35 -49.40 -42.87
C PRO A 23 33.50 -49.75 -44.13
N ASN A 24 32.64 -48.84 -44.63
CA ASN A 24 32.76 -48.22 -45.99
C ASN A 24 31.60 -47.33 -46.47
N GLN A 25 31.94 -46.45 -47.42
CA GLN A 25 31.15 -45.79 -48.48
C GLN A 25 29.85 -44.99 -48.17
N VAL A 26 30.04 -43.66 -48.16
CA VAL A 26 29.27 -42.62 -48.89
C VAL A 26 27.86 -42.97 -49.42
N ALA A 27 26.83 -42.36 -48.82
CA ALA A 27 25.59 -41.96 -49.50
C ALA A 27 24.94 -40.76 -48.78
N SER A 28 24.42 -39.77 -49.54
CA SER A 28 23.77 -38.57 -48.99
C SER A 28 22.27 -38.52 -49.34
N PRO A 29 21.35 -38.75 -48.38
CA PRO A 29 19.92 -38.53 -48.55
C PRO A 29 19.41 -37.39 -47.60
N PRO A 30 18.15 -36.94 -47.69
CA PRO A 30 17.85 -35.75 -48.49
C PRO A 30 17.35 -34.56 -47.66
N ILE A 31 17.30 -33.38 -48.28
CA ILE A 31 16.65 -32.19 -47.70
C ILE A 31 15.13 -32.41 -47.68
N SER A 32 14.59 -32.82 -46.53
CA SER A 32 13.15 -32.94 -46.30
C SER A 32 12.54 -31.58 -45.93
N CYS A 33 11.50 -31.17 -46.66
CA CYS A 33 10.67 -30.03 -46.28
C CYS A 33 9.85 -30.38 -45.01
N PRO A 34 9.55 -29.40 -44.12
CA PRO A 34 8.58 -29.61 -43.06
C PRO A 34 7.19 -29.97 -43.63
N PRO A 35 6.43 -30.88 -42.99
CA PRO A 35 5.13 -31.30 -43.50
C PRO A 35 4.09 -30.18 -43.42
N SER A 36 3.12 -30.22 -44.34
CA SER A 36 1.93 -29.38 -44.28
C SER A 36 1.10 -29.71 -43.03
N GLN A 37 0.90 -28.74 -42.14
CA GLN A 37 0.12 -28.91 -40.90
C GLN A 37 -1.39 -28.98 -41.15
N PHE A 38 -1.84 -30.09 -41.72
CA PHE A 38 -3.17 -30.63 -41.50
C PHE A 38 -3.00 -32.04 -40.92
N HIS A 39 -3.84 -32.41 -39.96
CA HIS A 39 -3.82 -33.67 -39.19
C HIS A 39 -2.68 -33.83 -38.15
N SER A 40 -2.98 -33.46 -36.90
CA SER A 40 -2.78 -34.33 -35.74
C SER A 40 -3.79 -33.93 -34.65
N PRO A 41 -4.27 -34.86 -33.81
CA PRO A 41 -5.52 -34.65 -33.06
C PRO A 41 -5.31 -33.89 -31.75
N SER A 42 -6.18 -32.92 -31.48
CA SER A 42 -6.42 -32.37 -30.15
C SER A 42 -7.86 -32.66 -29.71
N LEU A 43 -8.03 -33.07 -28.45
CA LEU A 43 -9.32 -33.42 -27.88
C LEU A 43 -10.15 -32.16 -27.60
N SER A 44 -11.24 -31.97 -28.33
CA SER A 44 -12.26 -30.96 -27.99
C SER A 44 -13.67 -31.47 -28.31
N ARG A 45 -14.29 -32.15 -27.34
CA ARG A 45 -15.75 -32.18 -27.22
C ARG A 45 -16.20 -30.81 -26.71
N SER A 46 -16.82 -30.01 -27.57
CA SER A 46 -17.63 -28.86 -27.16
C SER A 46 -19.10 -29.24 -27.27
N PRO A 47 -19.95 -28.99 -26.25
CA PRO A 47 -21.39 -29.24 -26.35
C PRO A 47 -22.04 -28.26 -27.33
N LEU A 48 -23.05 -28.73 -28.06
CA LEU A 48 -23.89 -27.88 -28.91
C LEU A 48 -25.03 -27.29 -28.08
N LEU A 49 -25.24 -25.98 -28.22
CA LEU A 49 -26.47 -25.32 -27.77
C LEU A 49 -27.38 -25.10 -28.98
N HIS A 50 -28.47 -25.87 -29.05
CA HIS A 50 -29.67 -25.50 -29.78
C HIS A 50 -30.77 -25.20 -28.76
N ALA A 51 -31.49 -24.09 -28.96
CA ALA A 51 -32.66 -23.74 -28.17
C ALA A 51 -33.91 -23.89 -29.06
N ALA A 52 -34.84 -24.73 -28.63
CA ALA A 52 -36.21 -24.79 -29.11
C ALA A 52 -37.10 -25.39 -28.02
N ASN A 53 -38.30 -24.84 -27.86
CA ASN A 53 -39.19 -25.08 -26.72
C ASN A 53 -39.72 -26.53 -26.66
N GLY A 54 -39.97 -27.02 -25.45
CA GLY A 54 -40.66 -28.27 -25.15
C GLY A 54 -40.56 -28.55 -23.65
N ALA A 55 -41.69 -28.87 -23.01
CA ALA A 55 -41.77 -29.02 -21.56
C ALA A 55 -42.03 -30.48 -21.13
N ASP A 56 -41.79 -30.70 -19.84
CA ASP A 56 -42.37 -31.72 -18.96
C ASP A 56 -41.87 -33.19 -18.98
N ASP A 57 -41.87 -33.70 -17.74
CA ASP A 57 -41.85 -35.07 -17.21
C ASP A 57 -40.60 -35.99 -17.23
N LEU A 58 -40.53 -36.77 -16.15
CA LEU A 58 -39.37 -37.50 -15.64
C LEU A 58 -39.70 -38.98 -15.33
N ALA A 59 -39.18 -39.89 -16.18
CA ALA A 59 -38.70 -41.23 -15.80
C ALA A 59 -39.75 -42.19 -15.15
N PRO A 60 -39.37 -43.41 -14.68
CA PRO A 60 -38.16 -44.20 -14.93
C PRO A 60 -38.47 -45.61 -15.52
N GLY A 61 -37.45 -46.42 -15.83
CA GLY A 61 -37.65 -47.88 -15.96
C GLY A 61 -36.75 -48.68 -16.92
N GLU A 62 -35.49 -48.93 -16.53
CA GLU A 62 -34.73 -50.20 -16.65
C GLU A 62 -34.63 -51.01 -17.99
N PRO A 63 -33.74 -52.03 -18.11
CA PRO A 63 -33.13 -52.40 -19.40
C PRO A 63 -33.23 -53.88 -19.85
N GLN A 64 -32.51 -54.18 -20.95
CA GLN A 64 -31.96 -55.48 -21.40
C GLN A 64 -32.62 -56.24 -22.58
N LEU A 65 -31.89 -56.21 -23.71
CA LEU A 65 -31.53 -57.39 -24.55
C LEU A 65 -32.67 -58.14 -25.32
N PRO A 66 -32.39 -59.15 -26.21
CA PRO A 66 -32.72 -58.92 -27.62
C PRO A 66 -33.49 -60.04 -28.38
N HIS A 67 -34.05 -59.66 -29.54
CA HIS A 67 -34.41 -60.53 -30.68
C HIS A 67 -35.58 -61.55 -30.46
N PRO A 68 -36.15 -62.18 -31.52
CA PRO A 68 -36.64 -61.54 -32.76
C PRO A 68 -37.94 -62.17 -33.35
N LEU A 69 -38.39 -61.64 -34.50
CA LEU A 69 -39.20 -62.28 -35.58
C LEU A 69 -40.73 -62.57 -35.41
N HIS A 70 -41.47 -62.18 -36.47
CA HIS A 70 -42.75 -62.74 -36.99
C HIS A 70 -44.05 -62.60 -36.16
N ALA A 71 -45.27 -62.54 -36.75
CA ALA A 71 -45.73 -62.13 -38.09
C ALA A 71 -47.28 -62.04 -38.19
N ARG A 72 -47.79 -61.38 -39.26
CA ARG A 72 -49.16 -61.48 -39.85
C ARG A 72 -50.35 -60.89 -39.05
N ALA A 73 -51.48 -60.47 -39.65
CA ALA A 73 -51.84 -60.29 -41.09
C ALA A 73 -53.02 -59.30 -41.31
N GLY A 74 -53.13 -58.78 -42.54
CA GLY A 74 -54.37 -58.17 -43.12
C GLY A 74 -54.28 -56.66 -43.41
N HIS A 75 -54.82 -56.11 -44.51
CA HIS A 75 -55.20 -56.70 -45.81
C HIS A 75 -55.33 -55.59 -46.90
N HIS A 76 -55.51 -55.96 -48.19
CA HIS A 76 -55.77 -55.10 -49.38
C HIS A 76 -54.69 -54.03 -49.77
N HIS A 77 -53.97 -54.17 -50.91
CA HIS A 77 -54.26 -53.53 -52.24
C HIS A 77 -53.55 -52.14 -52.43
N VAL A 78 -53.32 -51.51 -53.61
CA VAL A 78 -53.32 -51.80 -55.08
C VAL A 78 -52.62 -50.57 -55.76
N THR A 79 -51.79 -50.58 -56.82
CA THR A 79 -50.90 -51.55 -57.51
C THR A 79 -49.83 -50.80 -58.35
N SER A 80 -48.57 -51.29 -58.38
CA SER A 80 -47.54 -51.05 -59.43
C SER A 80 -46.88 -49.64 -59.51
N LYS A 81 -45.65 -49.43 -60.02
CA LYS A 81 -44.66 -50.29 -60.71
C LYS A 81 -43.22 -50.14 -60.14
N THR A 82 -42.43 -51.20 -60.32
CA THR A 82 -40.97 -51.37 -60.13
C THR A 82 -40.19 -51.00 -61.43
N PRO A 83 -38.83 -51.13 -61.61
CA PRO A 83 -37.86 -51.95 -60.85
C PRO A 83 -36.45 -51.33 -60.58
N LYS A 84 -35.54 -52.19 -60.08
CA LYS A 84 -34.11 -51.95 -59.81
C LYS A 84 -33.24 -52.71 -60.84
N THR A 85 -31.90 -52.50 -60.78
CA THR A 85 -30.81 -53.47 -61.13
C THR A 85 -30.64 -53.90 -62.61
N PRO A 86 -29.54 -54.59 -63.03
CA PRO A 86 -28.11 -54.42 -62.66
C PRO A 86 -27.11 -54.59 -63.85
N ARG A 87 -25.80 -54.66 -63.51
CA ARG A 87 -24.67 -55.32 -64.24
C ARG A 87 -23.85 -54.56 -65.30
N THR A 88 -22.59 -55.01 -65.35
CA THR A 88 -21.40 -54.69 -66.15
C THR A 88 -21.35 -55.49 -67.47
N PRO A 89 -20.27 -55.43 -68.29
CA PRO A 89 -19.40 -54.31 -68.74
C PRO A 89 -19.23 -54.28 -70.29
N ARG A 90 -18.51 -53.28 -70.84
CA ARG A 90 -17.58 -53.44 -72.00
C ARG A 90 -16.85 -52.14 -72.39
N THR A 91 -15.54 -52.24 -72.64
CA THR A 91 -14.76 -51.31 -73.49
C THR A 91 -14.69 -51.88 -74.93
N PRO A 92 -14.44 -51.02 -75.93
CA PRO A 92 -13.23 -51.26 -76.74
C PRO A 92 -12.55 -50.00 -77.32
N ARG A 93 -11.25 -50.15 -77.65
CA ARG A 93 -10.42 -49.53 -78.72
C ARG A 93 -10.51 -48.01 -78.98
N GLN A 94 -9.44 -47.22 -78.78
CA GLN A 94 -8.14 -47.15 -79.50
C GLN A 94 -8.16 -46.37 -80.84
N ILE A 95 -7.52 -45.19 -80.81
CA ILE A 95 -6.65 -44.53 -81.84
C ILE A 95 -5.80 -43.56 -80.97
N ILE A 96 -4.49 -43.72 -80.74
CA ILE A 96 -3.31 -43.75 -81.63
C ILE A 96 -2.94 -42.35 -82.18
N SER A 97 -1.85 -41.80 -81.59
CA SER A 97 -0.82 -40.86 -82.08
C SER A 97 -1.02 -40.07 -83.40
N SER A 98 -0.48 -38.86 -83.57
CA SER A 98 0.89 -38.45 -83.21
C SER A 98 1.15 -36.93 -83.44
N LEU A 99 2.43 -36.54 -83.29
CA LEU A 99 3.10 -35.34 -83.82
C LEU A 99 2.88 -33.96 -83.15
N THR A 100 4.01 -33.31 -82.89
CA THR A 100 4.13 -31.91 -82.47
C THR A 100 4.25 -30.99 -83.70
N PRO A 101 4.14 -29.66 -83.49
CA PRO A 101 5.39 -28.91 -83.55
C PRO A 101 5.61 -27.97 -82.35
N ARG A 102 6.86 -27.53 -82.17
CA ARG A 102 7.22 -26.45 -81.23
C ARG A 102 6.86 -25.09 -81.84
N PHE A 103 6.35 -24.17 -81.02
CA PHE A 103 6.63 -22.74 -81.20
C PHE A 103 6.80 -22.04 -79.84
N ILE A 104 7.57 -20.95 -79.86
CA ILE A 104 7.94 -20.07 -78.73
C ILE A 104 6.92 -18.90 -78.77
N THR A 105 6.37 -18.31 -77.68
CA THR A 105 6.92 -17.79 -76.41
C THR A 105 5.83 -17.83 -75.28
N PRO A 106 6.08 -17.39 -74.02
CA PRO A 106 5.19 -17.75 -72.89
C PRO A 106 4.03 -16.78 -72.60
N LEU A 107 2.80 -17.30 -72.49
CA LEU A 107 1.74 -16.67 -71.71
C LEU A 107 1.83 -17.10 -70.23
N GLY A 108 2.51 -16.29 -69.42
CA GLY A 108 2.55 -16.48 -67.96
C GLY A 108 1.22 -16.11 -67.31
N SER A 109 0.32 -17.08 -67.11
CA SER A 109 -1.03 -16.81 -66.61
C SER A 109 -1.04 -16.26 -65.17
N PRO A 110 -2.01 -15.38 -64.81
CA PRO A 110 -2.04 -14.75 -63.48
C PRO A 110 -2.18 -15.72 -62.30
N MET A 111 -2.63 -16.96 -62.53
CA MET A 111 -2.90 -17.95 -61.48
C MET A 111 -1.66 -18.33 -60.65
N ARG A 112 -0.44 -18.16 -61.18
CA ARG A 112 0.80 -18.34 -60.38
C ARG A 112 1.11 -17.19 -59.40
N LYS A 113 0.42 -16.04 -59.48
CA LYS A 113 0.51 -14.96 -58.48
C LYS A 113 -0.44 -15.14 -57.29
N ALA A 114 -1.57 -15.82 -57.48
CA ALA A 114 -2.69 -15.92 -56.53
C ALA A 114 -2.41 -16.71 -55.22
N LEU A 115 -1.17 -17.14 -54.97
CA LEU A 115 -0.80 -18.04 -53.88
C LEU A 115 0.43 -17.59 -53.05
N ARG A 116 0.94 -16.35 -53.23
CA ARG A 116 2.27 -16.00 -52.69
C ARG A 116 2.52 -14.59 -52.14
N PHE A 117 1.49 -13.89 -51.64
CA PHE A 117 1.64 -12.52 -51.10
C PHE A 117 1.21 -12.30 -49.63
N THR A 118 1.73 -13.14 -48.73
CA THR A 118 2.55 -12.59 -47.63
C THR A 118 3.84 -13.39 -47.50
N LYS A 119 5.00 -12.73 -47.51
CA LYS A 119 6.30 -13.37 -47.28
C LYS A 119 6.55 -13.51 -45.77
N LEU A 120 6.01 -14.57 -45.19
CA LEU A 120 6.38 -15.03 -43.84
C LEU A 120 7.82 -15.54 -43.84
N ASP A 121 8.54 -15.35 -42.73
CA ASP A 121 9.81 -16.05 -42.49
C ASP A 121 9.49 -17.50 -42.06
N PRO A 122 10.02 -18.56 -42.71
CA PRO A 122 9.84 -19.93 -42.25
C PRO A 122 10.30 -20.17 -40.80
N GLN A 123 11.26 -19.36 -40.32
CA GLN A 123 11.74 -19.38 -38.93
C GLN A 123 10.64 -18.96 -37.93
N ASP A 124 9.68 -18.11 -38.35
CA ASP A 124 8.60 -17.63 -37.48
C ASP A 124 7.60 -18.74 -37.12
N ALA A 125 7.46 -19.78 -37.96
CA ALA A 125 6.51 -20.86 -37.74
C ALA A 125 6.79 -21.71 -36.48
N TRP A 126 7.93 -21.50 -35.82
CA TRP A 126 8.32 -22.20 -34.59
C TRP A 126 8.24 -21.33 -33.32
N LEU A 127 7.87 -20.05 -33.45
CA LEU A 127 7.99 -19.07 -32.36
C LEU A 127 6.63 -18.83 -31.66
N PRO A 128 6.59 -18.69 -30.31
CA PRO A 128 5.34 -18.69 -29.53
C PRO A 128 4.23 -17.73 -29.97
N ILE A 129 4.54 -16.60 -30.62
CA ILE A 129 3.53 -15.65 -31.11
C ILE A 129 2.95 -16.09 -32.47
N THR A 130 3.71 -16.87 -33.25
CA THR A 130 3.47 -17.13 -34.68
C THR A 130 3.35 -18.61 -35.07
N GLU A 131 3.58 -19.53 -34.12
CA GLU A 131 3.41 -20.99 -34.22
C GLU A 131 1.94 -21.41 -34.47
N SER A 132 0.97 -20.62 -33.99
CA SER A 132 -0.46 -20.87 -34.21
C SER A 132 -1.14 -19.60 -34.72
N ARG A 133 -1.69 -19.65 -35.94
CA ARG A 133 -2.35 -18.52 -36.61
C ARG A 133 -3.87 -18.71 -36.78
N ASN A 134 -4.52 -19.27 -35.75
CA ASN A 134 -5.96 -19.59 -35.73
C ASN A 134 -6.80 -18.58 -34.91
N GLY A 135 -6.22 -17.44 -34.54
CA GLY A 135 -6.86 -16.38 -33.76
C GLY A 135 -7.98 -15.67 -34.53
N ASN A 136 -8.97 -15.17 -33.80
CA ASN A 136 -10.18 -14.56 -34.35
C ASN A 136 -10.55 -13.27 -33.60
N ARG A 137 -11.61 -12.57 -34.05
CA ARG A 137 -12.04 -11.28 -33.48
C ARG A 137 -12.32 -11.31 -31.97
N PHE A 138 -12.81 -12.44 -31.45
CA PHE A 138 -13.09 -12.61 -30.02
C PHE A 138 -11.80 -12.81 -29.24
N TYR A 139 -10.86 -13.60 -29.75
CA TYR A 139 -9.55 -13.79 -29.11
C TYR A 139 -8.78 -12.47 -29.04
N ALA A 140 -8.79 -11.68 -30.13
CA ALA A 140 -8.26 -10.32 -30.10
C ALA A 140 -8.95 -9.46 -29.06
N ALA A 141 -10.28 -9.54 -28.92
CA ALA A 141 -10.98 -8.81 -27.88
C ALA A 141 -10.53 -9.23 -26.47
N PHE A 142 -10.44 -10.52 -26.19
CA PHE A 142 -10.04 -11.03 -24.87
C PHE A 142 -8.58 -10.67 -24.52
N HIS A 143 -7.64 -10.87 -25.45
CA HIS A 143 -6.24 -10.46 -25.23
C HIS A 143 -6.09 -8.93 -25.08
N THR A 144 -6.84 -8.15 -25.85
CA THR A 144 -6.80 -6.68 -25.79
C THR A 144 -7.45 -6.14 -24.53
N LEU A 145 -8.51 -6.76 -24.03
CA LEU A 145 -9.21 -6.36 -22.81
C LEU A 145 -8.43 -6.76 -21.54
N CYS A 146 -7.87 -7.97 -21.49
CA CYS A 146 -7.03 -8.46 -20.37
C CYS A 146 -5.65 -7.76 -20.29
N SER A 147 -5.14 -7.19 -21.38
CA SER A 147 -3.95 -6.33 -21.36
C SER A 147 -4.29 -4.84 -21.19
N GLY A 148 -5.43 -4.37 -21.70
CA GLY A 148 -5.87 -2.98 -21.58
C GLY A 148 -6.39 -2.61 -20.18
N ILE A 149 -7.19 -3.48 -19.55
CA ILE A 149 -7.59 -3.34 -18.15
C ILE A 149 -6.66 -4.21 -17.31
N GLY A 150 -5.54 -3.62 -16.89
CA GLY A 150 -4.64 -4.21 -15.92
C GLY A 150 -4.62 -3.42 -14.61
N ILE A 151 -3.74 -3.82 -13.71
CA ILE A 151 -3.50 -3.18 -12.41
C ILE A 151 -3.14 -1.68 -12.55
N GLN A 152 -2.56 -1.27 -13.69
CA GLN A 152 -2.29 0.14 -14.02
C GLN A 152 -3.54 1.05 -13.97
N ALA A 153 -4.75 0.49 -14.14
CA ALA A 153 -6.00 1.20 -13.98
C ALA A 153 -6.20 1.76 -12.56
N LEU A 154 -5.78 1.01 -11.54
CA LEU A 154 -6.05 1.32 -10.13
C LEU A 154 -5.33 2.59 -9.66
N VAL A 155 -4.25 2.97 -10.34
CA VAL A 155 -3.46 4.19 -10.05
C VAL A 155 -3.95 5.40 -10.86
N LEU A 156 -4.82 5.22 -11.86
CA LEU A 156 -5.30 6.31 -12.72
C LEU A 156 -5.93 7.50 -11.95
N PRO A 157 -6.76 7.29 -10.91
CA PRO A 157 -7.31 8.39 -10.11
C PRO A 157 -6.26 9.24 -9.39
N VAL A 158 -5.08 8.68 -9.10
CA VAL A 158 -3.95 9.43 -8.48
C VAL A 158 -3.46 10.55 -9.42
N ALA A 159 -3.66 10.45 -10.73
CA ALA A 159 -3.35 11.56 -11.64
C ALA A 159 -4.28 12.77 -11.46
N PHE A 160 -5.53 12.54 -11.03
CA PHE A 160 -6.53 13.59 -10.86
C PHE A 160 -6.26 14.43 -9.60
N THR A 161 -5.59 13.90 -8.57
CA THR A 161 -5.22 14.69 -7.39
C THR A 161 -4.24 15.83 -7.69
N VAL A 162 -3.45 15.70 -8.76
CA VAL A 162 -2.47 16.72 -9.21
C VAL A 162 -3.01 17.57 -10.36
N LEU A 163 -3.84 17.00 -11.24
CA LEU A 163 -4.39 17.72 -12.41
C LEU A 163 -5.73 18.44 -12.09
N GLY A 164 -6.44 18.00 -11.06
CA GLY A 164 -7.83 18.39 -10.78
C GLY A 164 -8.82 17.85 -11.81
N TRP A 165 -10.11 18.09 -11.57
CA TRP A 165 -11.23 17.67 -12.42
C TRP A 165 -11.01 17.99 -13.90
N THR A 166 -10.73 19.25 -14.23
CA THR A 166 -10.68 19.74 -15.62
C THR A 166 -9.51 19.12 -16.38
N TRP A 167 -8.27 19.27 -15.90
CA TRP A 167 -7.11 18.76 -16.63
C TRP A 167 -6.95 17.24 -16.53
N GLY A 168 -7.43 16.60 -15.45
CA GLY A 168 -7.51 15.14 -15.35
C GLY A 168 -8.42 14.57 -16.43
N THR A 169 -9.65 15.07 -16.53
CA THR A 169 -10.64 14.61 -17.53
C THR A 169 -10.19 14.89 -18.96
N ILE A 170 -9.63 16.09 -19.23
CA ILE A 170 -9.07 16.42 -20.55
C ILE A 170 -7.89 15.50 -20.90
N SER A 171 -6.94 15.30 -19.98
CA SER A 171 -5.75 14.46 -20.22
C SER A 171 -6.13 13.00 -20.46
N LEU A 172 -7.09 12.48 -19.68
CA LEU A 172 -7.64 11.14 -19.86
C LEU A 172 -8.31 10.98 -21.24
N THR A 173 -9.16 11.94 -21.61
CA THR A 173 -9.93 11.90 -22.87
C THR A 173 -9.02 12.02 -24.09
N VAL A 174 -8.08 12.98 -24.08
CA VAL A 174 -7.09 13.17 -25.17
C VAL A 174 -6.14 11.98 -25.26
N GLY A 175 -5.67 11.46 -24.11
CA GLY A 175 -4.85 10.25 -24.04
C GLY A 175 -5.55 9.05 -24.67
N PHE A 176 -6.78 8.75 -24.25
CA PHE A 176 -7.60 7.66 -24.78
C PHE A 176 -7.84 7.79 -26.30
N ALA A 177 -8.25 8.98 -26.76
CA ALA A 177 -8.53 9.23 -28.17
C ALA A 177 -7.28 9.11 -29.06
N TRP A 178 -6.15 9.67 -28.64
CA TRP A 178 -4.87 9.54 -29.35
C TRP A 178 -4.39 8.09 -29.37
N GLN A 179 -4.58 7.37 -28.27
CA GLN A 179 -4.16 5.99 -28.14
C GLN A 179 -5.00 5.03 -29.01
N LEU A 180 -6.31 5.26 -29.12
CA LEU A 180 -7.16 4.53 -30.07
C LEU A 180 -6.77 4.82 -31.53
N TYR A 181 -6.34 6.05 -31.83
CA TYR A 181 -5.78 6.40 -33.13
C TYR A 181 -4.45 5.68 -33.42
N THR A 182 -3.50 5.61 -32.48
CA THR A 182 -2.24 4.89 -32.74
C THR A 182 -2.41 3.37 -32.80
N LEU A 183 -3.41 2.79 -32.12
CA LEU A 183 -3.85 1.42 -32.37
C LEU A 183 -4.33 1.22 -33.81
N TRP A 184 -5.17 2.12 -34.32
CA TRP A 184 -5.63 2.05 -35.71
C TRP A 184 -4.45 2.06 -36.70
N LEU A 185 -3.45 2.93 -36.47
CA LEU A 185 -2.23 2.95 -37.27
C LEU A 185 -1.48 1.61 -37.23
N LEU A 186 -1.25 1.04 -36.04
CA LEU A 186 -0.53 -0.23 -35.88
C LEU A 186 -1.26 -1.39 -36.58
N VAL A 187 -2.58 -1.47 -36.42
CA VAL A 187 -3.42 -2.53 -37.03
C VAL A 187 -3.36 -2.51 -38.57
N HIS A 188 -3.14 -1.34 -39.17
CA HIS A 188 -2.96 -1.15 -40.62
C HIS A 188 -1.47 -1.10 -41.07
N LEU A 189 -0.52 -1.16 -40.13
CA LEU A 189 0.93 -1.28 -40.37
C LEU A 189 1.45 -2.72 -40.24
N HIS A 190 0.73 -3.59 -39.53
CA HIS A 190 0.97 -5.03 -39.48
C HIS A 190 1.12 -5.67 -40.88
N GLU A 191 0.36 -5.18 -41.87
CA GLU A 191 0.37 -5.66 -43.26
C GLU A 191 0.82 -4.54 -44.22
N ASN A 192 1.95 -4.74 -44.89
CA ASN A 192 2.40 -3.86 -45.97
C ASN A 192 2.12 -4.47 -47.35
N VAL A 193 0.97 -4.10 -47.92
CA VAL A 193 0.50 -4.51 -49.26
C VAL A 193 1.56 -4.26 -50.33
N ASP A 194 2.19 -3.06 -50.33
CA ASP A 194 3.16 -2.63 -51.34
C ASP A 194 4.44 -3.49 -51.40
N GLN A 195 4.71 -4.28 -50.36
CA GLN A 195 5.88 -5.15 -50.24
C GLN A 195 5.52 -6.64 -50.03
N GLY A 196 4.25 -6.96 -49.81
CA GLY A 196 3.80 -8.30 -49.41
C GLY A 196 4.41 -8.78 -48.07
N ILE A 197 4.74 -7.87 -47.13
CA ILE A 197 5.37 -8.21 -45.84
C ILE A 197 4.35 -8.09 -44.70
N ARG A 198 4.36 -9.08 -43.79
CA ARG A 198 3.59 -9.10 -42.55
C ARG A 198 4.51 -8.96 -41.34
N TYR A 199 4.42 -7.86 -40.60
CA TYR A 199 5.23 -7.58 -39.41
C TYR A 199 4.57 -8.19 -38.17
N SER A 200 5.04 -9.37 -37.75
CA SER A 200 4.44 -10.14 -36.66
C SER A 200 4.90 -9.69 -35.26
N ARG A 201 5.82 -8.72 -35.15
CA ARG A 201 6.20 -8.05 -33.89
C ARG A 201 6.41 -6.55 -34.07
N TYR A 202 6.17 -5.78 -33.01
CA TYR A 202 6.44 -4.34 -32.91
C TYR A 202 7.93 -4.02 -33.14
N LEU A 203 8.84 -4.83 -32.59
CA LEU A 203 10.28 -4.72 -32.85
C LEU A 203 10.61 -4.87 -34.35
N GLN A 204 9.98 -5.85 -35.02
CA GLN A 204 10.21 -6.13 -36.44
C GLN A 204 9.78 -4.94 -37.32
N LEU A 205 8.63 -4.32 -37.01
CA LEU A 205 8.14 -3.13 -37.70
C LEU A 205 9.11 -1.94 -37.51
N ILE A 206 9.57 -1.67 -36.28
CA ILE A 206 10.54 -0.59 -36.04
C ILE A 206 11.87 -0.83 -36.75
N PHE A 207 12.44 -2.05 -36.74
CA PHE A 207 13.69 -2.33 -37.44
C PHE A 207 13.56 -2.09 -38.94
N ALA A 208 12.42 -2.44 -39.55
CA ALA A 208 12.15 -2.17 -40.95
C ALA A 208 11.97 -0.66 -41.24
N THR A 209 11.26 0.09 -40.39
CA THR A 209 11.06 1.53 -40.57
C THR A 209 12.34 2.33 -40.34
N PHE A 210 13.01 2.16 -39.20
CA PHE A 210 14.10 3.05 -38.75
C PHE A 210 15.50 2.53 -39.03
N GLY A 211 15.65 1.27 -39.44
CA GLY A 211 16.93 0.61 -39.63
C GLY A 211 17.54 0.13 -38.31
N GLU A 212 18.47 -0.82 -38.40
CA GLU A 212 18.90 -1.63 -37.25
C GLU A 212 19.49 -0.82 -36.09
N LYS A 213 20.38 0.15 -36.37
CA LYS A 213 21.03 0.97 -35.33
C LYS A 213 20.03 1.83 -34.55
N MET A 214 19.15 2.55 -35.24
CA MET A 214 18.14 3.39 -34.59
C MET A 214 17.05 2.56 -33.93
N GLY A 215 16.64 1.44 -34.53
CA GLY A 215 15.68 0.52 -33.91
C GLY A 215 16.21 -0.10 -32.61
N LYS A 216 17.50 -0.43 -32.52
CA LYS A 216 18.09 -0.96 -31.28
C LYS A 216 18.06 0.08 -30.15
N LEU A 217 18.34 1.35 -30.45
CA LEU A 217 18.27 2.44 -29.49
C LEU A 217 16.82 2.79 -29.09
N LEU A 218 15.93 2.94 -30.06
CA LEU A 218 14.57 3.45 -29.86
C LEU A 218 13.57 2.38 -29.39
N ALA A 219 13.80 1.09 -29.66
CA ALA A 219 12.79 0.06 -29.41
C ALA A 219 13.27 -1.11 -28.56
N PHE A 220 14.50 -1.61 -28.71
CA PHE A 220 14.92 -2.79 -27.93
C PHE A 220 14.89 -2.51 -26.42
N PHE A 221 15.53 -1.43 -25.96
CA PHE A 221 15.48 -1.09 -24.54
C PHE A 221 14.05 -0.73 -24.06
N PRO A 222 13.30 0.20 -24.70
CA PRO A 222 11.95 0.53 -24.23
C PRO A 222 10.96 -0.63 -24.25
N ILE A 223 11.01 -1.55 -25.24
CA ILE A 223 10.04 -2.66 -25.34
C ILE A 223 10.39 -3.79 -24.36
N MET A 224 11.67 -4.14 -24.20
CA MET A 224 12.07 -5.15 -23.21
C MET A 224 11.84 -4.64 -21.78
N TYR A 225 12.10 -3.36 -21.52
CA TYR A 225 11.77 -2.71 -20.24
C TYR A 225 10.25 -2.65 -20.00
N LEU A 226 9.46 -2.33 -21.04
CA LEU A 226 7.99 -2.31 -21.01
C LEU A 226 7.42 -3.70 -20.72
N SER A 227 7.92 -4.75 -21.36
CA SER A 227 7.47 -6.13 -21.12
C SER A 227 7.92 -6.65 -19.73
N ALA A 228 9.23 -6.72 -19.46
CA ALA A 228 9.76 -7.27 -18.21
C ALA A 228 9.39 -6.43 -16.98
N GLY A 229 9.37 -5.10 -17.11
CA GLY A 229 8.92 -4.19 -16.06
C GLY A 229 7.44 -4.35 -15.74
N THR A 230 6.57 -4.57 -16.73
CA THR A 230 5.14 -4.84 -16.47
C THR A 230 4.95 -6.19 -15.80
N CYS A 231 5.68 -7.24 -16.24
CA CYS A 231 5.68 -8.53 -15.56
C CYS A 231 6.12 -8.43 -14.10
N SER A 232 7.14 -7.60 -13.81
CA SER A 232 7.62 -7.33 -12.45
C SER A 232 6.59 -6.55 -11.61
N THR A 233 5.96 -5.51 -12.16
CA THR A 233 4.87 -4.78 -11.46
C THR A 233 3.66 -5.67 -11.19
N ILE A 234 3.33 -6.59 -12.11
CA ILE A 234 2.28 -7.60 -11.92
C ILE A 234 2.64 -8.55 -10.78
N ILE A 235 3.90 -9.00 -10.65
CA ILE A 235 4.34 -9.81 -9.50
C ILE A 235 4.24 -9.03 -8.18
N ILE A 236 4.72 -7.78 -8.14
CA ILE A 236 4.66 -6.92 -6.93
C ILE A 236 3.21 -6.79 -6.45
N ILE A 237 2.31 -6.37 -7.33
CA ILE A 237 0.95 -6.02 -6.91
C ILE A 237 0.09 -7.29 -6.81
N GLY A 238 0.19 -8.24 -7.75
CA GLY A 238 -0.51 -9.53 -7.66
C GLY A 238 -0.12 -10.34 -6.41
N GLY A 239 1.16 -10.38 -6.05
CA GLY A 239 1.61 -11.01 -4.80
C GLY A 239 1.16 -10.24 -3.55
N SER A 240 1.21 -8.90 -3.57
CA SER A 240 0.68 -8.07 -2.47
C SER A 240 -0.83 -8.28 -2.28
N THR A 241 -1.60 -8.33 -3.37
CA THR A 241 -3.05 -8.57 -3.33
C THR A 241 -3.40 -10.01 -2.96
N ALA A 242 -2.55 -10.99 -3.28
CA ALA A 242 -2.69 -12.37 -2.80
C ALA A 242 -2.46 -12.47 -1.28
N ARG A 243 -1.51 -11.71 -0.74
CA ARG A 243 -1.34 -11.54 0.72
C ARG A 243 -2.60 -10.94 1.35
N THR A 244 -3.14 -9.85 0.79
CA THR A 244 -4.38 -9.23 1.29
C THR A 244 -5.56 -10.19 1.21
N PHE A 245 -5.74 -10.89 0.09
CA PHE A 245 -6.77 -11.92 -0.09
C PHE A 245 -6.71 -12.98 1.01
N TYR A 246 -5.53 -13.54 1.25
CA TYR A 246 -5.31 -14.52 2.31
C TYR A 246 -5.69 -13.94 3.69
N GLN A 247 -5.24 -12.72 4.02
CA GLN A 247 -5.56 -12.08 5.30
C GLN A 247 -7.06 -11.82 5.48
N VAL A 248 -7.78 -11.42 4.42
CA VAL A 248 -9.23 -11.16 4.45
C VAL A 248 -10.03 -12.46 4.61
N VAL A 249 -9.67 -13.52 3.86
CA VAL A 249 -10.39 -14.81 3.87
C VAL A 249 -10.10 -15.62 5.13
N CYS A 250 -8.84 -15.68 5.58
CA CYS A 250 -8.48 -16.40 6.80
C CYS A 250 -8.95 -15.69 8.08
N GLY A 251 -8.94 -14.34 8.09
CA GLY A 251 -9.19 -13.57 9.30
C GLY A 251 -8.32 -14.06 10.48
N PRO A 252 -8.90 -14.30 11.68
CA PRO A 252 -8.16 -14.83 12.82
C PRO A 252 -7.86 -16.35 12.73
N ASN A 253 -8.49 -17.10 11.82
CA ASN A 253 -8.50 -18.56 11.86
C ASN A 253 -7.20 -19.20 11.36
N CYS A 254 -6.44 -18.51 10.51
CA CYS A 254 -5.13 -18.98 10.03
C CYS A 254 -3.97 -18.32 10.80
N ALA A 255 -4.06 -18.29 12.13
CA ALA A 255 -3.06 -17.73 13.04
C ALA A 255 -1.75 -18.57 13.09
N ASN A 256 -1.07 -18.67 11.95
CA ASN A 256 0.21 -19.36 11.81
C ASN A 256 1.32 -18.52 12.48
N PRO A 257 2.10 -19.05 13.43
CA PRO A 257 3.09 -18.28 14.20
C PRO A 257 4.25 -17.70 13.36
N LYS A 258 4.34 -18.02 12.07
CA LYS A 258 5.18 -17.33 11.08
C LYS A 258 4.37 -17.05 9.81
N PRO A 259 3.72 -15.87 9.69
CA PRO A 259 3.01 -15.50 8.47
C PRO A 259 4.00 -15.20 7.34
N LEU A 260 3.67 -15.64 6.11
CA LEU A 260 4.50 -15.40 4.92
C LEU A 260 4.70 -13.90 4.67
N THR A 261 5.95 -13.51 4.45
CA THR A 261 6.35 -12.14 4.09
C THR A 261 5.86 -11.76 2.70
N THR A 262 5.82 -10.45 2.39
CA THR A 262 5.38 -9.97 1.07
C THR A 262 6.24 -10.53 -0.07
N VAL A 263 7.54 -10.79 0.16
CA VAL A 263 8.44 -11.38 -0.85
C VAL A 263 8.16 -12.87 -1.07
N GLU A 264 7.77 -13.61 -0.03
CA GLU A 264 7.29 -14.99 -0.19
C GLU A 264 5.96 -15.03 -0.94
N TRP A 265 5.08 -14.03 -0.77
CA TRP A 265 3.88 -13.89 -1.60
C TRP A 265 4.20 -13.51 -3.07
N TYR A 266 5.25 -12.72 -3.33
CA TYR A 266 5.76 -12.52 -4.70
C TYR A 266 6.25 -13.85 -5.30
N LEU A 267 6.89 -14.71 -4.50
CA LEU A 267 7.35 -16.03 -4.93
C LEU A 267 6.17 -16.95 -5.25
N VAL A 268 5.17 -17.06 -4.37
CA VAL A 268 3.94 -17.85 -4.59
C VAL A 268 3.24 -17.42 -5.88
N PHE A 269 3.05 -16.10 -6.08
CA PHE A 269 2.46 -15.57 -7.30
C PHE A 269 3.32 -15.89 -8.54
N THR A 270 4.65 -15.78 -8.44
CA THR A 270 5.57 -16.11 -9.54
C THR A 270 5.51 -17.60 -9.90
N CYS A 271 5.44 -18.50 -8.93
CA CYS A 271 5.29 -19.94 -9.16
C CYS A 271 3.99 -20.24 -9.94
N ALA A 272 2.87 -19.66 -9.53
CA ALA A 272 1.60 -19.79 -10.27
C ALA A 272 1.69 -19.21 -11.70
N ALA A 273 2.29 -18.02 -11.86
CA ALA A 273 2.49 -17.40 -13.15
C ALA A 273 3.41 -18.20 -14.08
N VAL A 274 4.44 -18.87 -13.54
CA VAL A 274 5.37 -19.75 -14.28
C VAL A 274 4.75 -21.10 -14.64
N VAL A 275 3.83 -21.64 -13.84
CA VAL A 275 3.03 -22.82 -14.22
C VAL A 275 2.11 -22.49 -15.39
N LEU A 276 1.38 -21.36 -15.33
CA LEU A 276 0.52 -20.90 -16.42
C LEU A 276 1.30 -20.55 -17.69
N SER A 277 2.55 -20.08 -17.59
CA SER A 277 3.38 -19.74 -18.75
C SER A 277 3.85 -20.94 -19.56
N GLN A 278 3.63 -22.18 -19.10
CA GLN A 278 3.97 -23.39 -19.87
C GLN A 278 3.03 -23.64 -21.07
N LEU A 279 1.89 -22.92 -21.17
CA LEU A 279 0.99 -22.97 -22.33
C LEU A 279 1.73 -22.54 -23.62
N PRO A 280 1.65 -23.30 -24.73
CA PRO A 280 2.69 -23.28 -25.77
C PRO A 280 2.80 -21.95 -26.54
N ASN A 281 1.67 -21.37 -26.96
CA ASN A 281 1.62 -20.22 -27.89
C ASN A 281 0.48 -19.24 -27.57
N LEU A 282 0.52 -18.04 -28.16
CA LEU A 282 -0.38 -16.93 -27.79
C LEU A 282 -1.86 -17.26 -28.06
N ASN A 283 -2.14 -18.00 -29.13
CA ASN A 283 -3.48 -18.49 -29.45
C ASN A 283 -4.02 -19.49 -28.40
N SER A 284 -3.16 -20.32 -27.80
CA SER A 284 -3.56 -21.27 -26.75
C SER A 284 -3.95 -20.60 -25.42
N ILE A 285 -3.46 -19.39 -25.13
CA ILE A 285 -3.83 -18.64 -23.91
C ILE A 285 -5.10 -17.78 -24.08
N ALA A 286 -5.84 -17.91 -25.19
CA ALA A 286 -7.07 -17.16 -25.43
C ALA A 286 -8.16 -17.42 -24.37
N GLY A 287 -8.30 -18.67 -23.87
CA GLY A 287 -9.23 -19.00 -22.78
C GLY A 287 -8.83 -18.37 -21.46
N LEU A 288 -7.53 -18.38 -21.11
CA LEU A 288 -7.00 -17.68 -19.94
C LEU A 288 -7.18 -16.15 -20.06
N SER A 289 -7.04 -15.62 -21.28
CA SER A 289 -7.26 -14.19 -21.56
C SER A 289 -8.74 -13.79 -21.45
N LEU A 290 -9.69 -14.71 -21.71
CA LEU A 290 -11.12 -14.49 -21.44
C LEU A 290 -11.38 -14.42 -19.93
N VAL A 291 -10.82 -15.34 -19.14
CA VAL A 291 -10.91 -15.30 -17.67
C VAL A 291 -10.33 -13.99 -17.14
N GLY A 292 -9.11 -13.63 -17.57
CA GLY A 292 -8.49 -12.36 -17.23
C GLY A 292 -9.38 -11.16 -17.58
N ALA A 293 -9.87 -11.07 -18.81
CA ALA A 293 -10.75 -9.99 -19.26
C ALA A 293 -12.05 -9.88 -18.44
N LEU A 294 -12.69 -10.99 -18.10
CA LEU A 294 -13.89 -11.01 -17.23
C LEU A 294 -13.56 -10.54 -15.82
N THR A 295 -12.47 -11.05 -15.22
CA THR A 295 -12.04 -10.60 -13.89
C THR A 295 -11.59 -9.13 -13.87
N ALA A 296 -11.03 -8.63 -14.96
CA ALA A 296 -10.61 -7.24 -15.12
C ALA A 296 -11.79 -6.26 -15.15
N VAL A 297 -12.83 -6.56 -15.94
CA VAL A 297 -14.09 -5.80 -15.89
C VAL A 297 -14.74 -5.94 -14.52
N GLY A 298 -14.74 -7.16 -13.94
CA GLY A 298 -15.27 -7.46 -12.61
C GLY A 298 -14.69 -6.57 -11.51
N TYR A 299 -13.38 -6.65 -11.23
CA TYR A 299 -12.80 -5.84 -10.15
C TYR A 299 -12.87 -4.35 -10.45
N CYS A 300 -12.72 -3.93 -11.72
CA CYS A 300 -12.71 -2.51 -12.05
C CYS A 300 -14.08 -1.88 -11.78
N THR A 301 -15.16 -2.56 -12.18
CA THR A 301 -16.53 -2.15 -11.89
C THR A 301 -16.84 -2.23 -10.39
N SER A 302 -16.50 -3.33 -9.71
CA SER A 302 -16.75 -3.45 -8.27
C SER A 302 -16.04 -2.37 -7.45
N ILE A 303 -14.79 -2.03 -7.79
CA ILE A 303 -14.03 -1.00 -7.07
C ILE A 303 -14.67 0.38 -7.23
N TRP A 304 -14.99 0.82 -8.47
CA TRP A 304 -15.60 2.15 -8.63
C TRP A 304 -17.04 2.19 -8.13
N ALA A 305 -17.81 1.11 -8.30
CA ALA A 305 -19.20 1.06 -7.83
C ALA A 305 -19.26 1.18 -6.30
N VAL A 306 -18.50 0.36 -5.56
CA VAL A 306 -18.47 0.42 -4.09
C VAL A 306 -17.94 1.76 -3.60
N SER A 307 -16.87 2.32 -4.21
CA SER A 307 -16.39 3.66 -3.86
C SER A 307 -17.41 4.79 -4.10
N VAL A 308 -18.42 4.58 -4.96
CA VAL A 308 -19.48 5.57 -5.20
C VAL A 308 -20.71 5.31 -4.32
N ASP A 309 -21.04 4.05 -4.06
CA ASP A 309 -22.19 3.59 -3.26
C ASP A 309 -22.01 3.92 -1.76
N GLU A 310 -20.82 3.71 -1.21
CA GLU A 310 -20.43 4.10 0.15
C GLU A 310 -20.31 5.64 0.33
N GLY A 311 -20.37 6.40 -0.76
CA GLY A 311 -20.31 7.86 -0.78
C GLY A 311 -18.89 8.45 -0.69
N ALA A 312 -18.81 9.78 -0.89
CA ALA A 312 -17.56 10.52 -0.83
C ALA A 312 -17.14 10.83 0.62
N LEU A 313 -15.84 10.73 0.91
CA LEU A 313 -15.31 10.85 2.27
C LEU A 313 -15.60 12.22 2.92
N PRO A 314 -15.91 12.27 4.24
CA PRO A 314 -16.08 13.52 4.97
C PRO A 314 -14.87 14.44 4.84
N GLY A 315 -15.10 15.70 4.44
CA GLY A 315 -14.03 16.70 4.29
C GLY A 315 -13.13 16.51 3.06
N VAL A 316 -13.53 15.67 2.08
CA VAL A 316 -12.80 15.54 0.81
C VAL A 316 -12.69 16.89 0.07
N SER A 317 -11.48 17.23 -0.39
CA SER A 317 -11.23 18.34 -1.31
C SER A 317 -10.69 17.81 -2.64
N TYR A 318 -11.07 18.50 -3.71
CA TYR A 318 -10.68 18.27 -5.10
C TYR A 318 -9.74 19.37 -5.64
N ASP A 319 -9.14 20.16 -4.76
CA ASP A 319 -8.15 21.16 -5.14
C ASP A 319 -6.87 20.46 -5.63
N PRO A 320 -6.29 20.88 -6.76
CA PRO A 320 -5.06 20.26 -7.28
C PRO A 320 -3.89 20.41 -6.30
N LEU A 321 -3.26 19.28 -5.93
CA LEU A 321 -2.13 19.22 -5.01
C LEU A 321 -0.93 20.01 -5.56
N ARG A 322 -0.75 21.25 -5.04
CA ARG A 322 0.37 22.13 -5.34
C ARG A 322 1.29 22.23 -4.15
N SER A 323 2.58 22.03 -4.40
CA SER A 323 3.67 22.37 -3.49
C SER A 323 4.04 23.85 -3.60
N GLY A 324 4.73 24.39 -2.60
CA GLY A 324 5.22 25.78 -2.59
C GLY A 324 6.40 26.08 -3.56
N ASN A 325 6.68 25.21 -4.54
CA ASN A 325 7.77 25.38 -5.50
C ASN A 325 7.33 25.00 -6.92
N ASP A 326 7.41 25.95 -7.85
CA ASP A 326 7.03 25.77 -9.26
C ASP A 326 7.76 24.63 -9.95
N ALA A 327 9.04 24.38 -9.63
CA ALA A 327 9.80 23.28 -10.19
C ALA A 327 9.21 21.92 -9.76
N THR A 328 8.87 21.77 -8.48
CA THR A 328 8.21 20.57 -7.95
C THR A 328 6.81 20.41 -8.53
N ASN A 329 6.06 21.51 -8.70
CA ASN A 329 4.74 21.48 -9.35
C ASN A 329 4.82 21.00 -10.81
N ALA A 330 5.82 21.45 -11.57
CA ALA A 330 6.07 20.96 -12.92
C ALA A 330 6.40 19.46 -12.96
N PHE A 331 7.23 18.96 -12.04
CA PHE A 331 7.51 17.53 -11.92
C PHE A 331 6.29 16.71 -11.52
N ASN A 332 5.45 17.21 -10.61
CA ASN A 332 4.21 16.54 -10.21
C ASN A 332 3.24 16.41 -11.40
N VAL A 333 3.04 17.48 -12.18
CA VAL A 333 2.18 17.46 -13.38
C VAL A 333 2.74 16.48 -14.43
N LEU A 334 4.05 16.47 -14.67
CA LEU A 334 4.69 15.51 -15.58
C LEU A 334 4.52 14.07 -15.10
N ASN A 335 4.62 13.82 -13.78
CA ASN A 335 4.38 12.50 -13.19
C ASN A 335 2.91 12.06 -13.35
N ALA A 336 1.95 12.95 -13.13
CA ALA A 336 0.52 12.68 -13.30
C ALA A 336 0.15 12.38 -14.76
N LEU A 337 0.68 13.15 -15.72
CA LEU A 337 0.54 12.84 -17.16
C LEU A 337 1.20 11.50 -17.50
N GLY A 338 2.31 11.17 -16.86
CA GLY A 338 2.94 9.85 -16.91
C GLY A 338 2.04 8.73 -16.38
N VAL A 339 1.29 8.95 -15.30
CA VAL A 339 0.33 7.98 -14.74
C VAL A 339 -0.85 7.75 -15.69
N VAL A 340 -1.39 8.80 -16.32
CA VAL A 340 -2.41 8.66 -17.39
C VAL A 340 -1.85 7.83 -18.55
N ALA A 341 -0.61 8.08 -18.98
CA ALA A 341 0.06 7.28 -20.00
C ALA A 341 0.35 5.83 -19.57
N PHE A 342 0.57 5.59 -18.27
CA PHE A 342 0.80 4.27 -17.70
C PHE A 342 -0.48 3.43 -17.60
N ALA A 343 -1.62 4.04 -17.30
CA ALA A 343 -2.92 3.37 -17.40
C ALA A 343 -3.16 2.84 -18.82
N PHE A 344 -2.73 3.60 -19.84
CA PHE A 344 -2.75 3.20 -21.24
C PHE A 344 -1.53 2.38 -21.69
N ARG A 345 -1.24 1.29 -20.96
CA ARG A 345 -0.15 0.34 -21.24
C ARG A 345 -0.70 -1.00 -21.77
N GLY A 346 -0.07 -1.57 -22.79
CA GLY A 346 -0.51 -2.81 -23.47
C GLY A 346 -0.64 -2.69 -24.99
N HIS A 347 -0.87 -1.47 -25.49
CA HIS A 347 -1.00 -1.12 -26.92
C HIS A 347 0.16 -1.58 -27.82
N ASN A 348 1.35 -1.75 -27.23
CA ASN A 348 2.56 -2.24 -27.89
C ASN A 348 2.54 -3.75 -28.19
N LEU A 349 1.50 -4.49 -27.77
CA LEU A 349 1.31 -5.93 -28.04
C LEU A 349 0.34 -6.18 -29.21
N ILE A 350 -0.16 -5.11 -29.84
CA ILE A 350 -1.26 -5.23 -30.81
C ILE A 350 -0.85 -5.95 -32.09
N LEU A 351 0.42 -5.85 -32.52
CA LEU A 351 0.91 -6.57 -33.69
C LEU A 351 1.10 -8.05 -33.38
N GLU A 352 1.52 -8.37 -32.17
CA GLU A 352 1.70 -9.72 -31.63
C GLU A 352 0.35 -10.44 -31.50
N ILE A 353 -0.67 -9.76 -30.99
CA ILE A 353 -2.05 -10.28 -30.96
C ILE A 353 -2.56 -10.48 -32.40
N GLN A 354 -2.38 -9.50 -33.29
CA GLN A 354 -2.81 -9.60 -34.70
C GLN A 354 -2.02 -10.66 -35.48
N ALA A 355 -0.78 -10.99 -35.07
CA ALA A 355 0.03 -12.05 -35.67
C ALA A 355 -0.62 -13.44 -35.50
N THR A 356 -1.41 -13.65 -34.46
CA THR A 356 -2.18 -14.89 -34.23
C THR A 356 -3.32 -15.10 -35.25
N MET A 357 -3.69 -14.10 -36.06
CA MET A 357 -4.80 -14.25 -37.00
C MET A 357 -4.40 -14.89 -38.33
N PRO A 358 -5.31 -15.63 -38.99
CA PRO A 358 -5.16 -15.91 -40.42
C PRO A 358 -5.26 -14.60 -41.21
N SER A 359 -4.62 -14.56 -42.38
CA SER A 359 -4.69 -13.39 -43.26
C SER A 359 -4.53 -13.80 -44.72
N SER A 360 -5.23 -13.12 -45.61
CA SER A 360 -5.19 -13.30 -47.06
C SER A 360 -5.56 -11.99 -47.75
N GLU A 361 -5.27 -11.87 -49.05
CA GLU A 361 -5.59 -10.69 -49.85
C GLU A 361 -7.10 -10.37 -49.86
N LYS A 362 -7.96 -11.40 -49.87
CA LYS A 362 -9.42 -11.27 -49.80
C LYS A 362 -9.95 -11.05 -48.38
N HIS A 363 -9.27 -11.60 -47.37
CA HIS A 363 -9.65 -11.54 -45.96
C HIS A 363 -8.43 -11.16 -45.10
N PRO A 364 -8.06 -9.86 -45.06
CA PRO A 364 -6.88 -9.39 -44.35
C PRO A 364 -7.13 -9.25 -42.84
N SER A 365 -6.12 -9.52 -42.02
CA SER A 365 -6.27 -9.62 -40.55
C SER A 365 -6.71 -8.32 -39.88
N HIS A 366 -6.43 -7.16 -40.48
CA HIS A 366 -6.78 -5.86 -39.89
C HIS A 366 -8.30 -5.70 -39.67
N VAL A 367 -9.15 -6.38 -40.45
CA VAL A 367 -10.62 -6.31 -40.31
C VAL A 367 -11.13 -7.00 -39.03
N PRO A 368 -10.90 -8.32 -38.80
CA PRO A 368 -11.28 -8.96 -37.55
C PRO A 368 -10.52 -8.39 -36.34
N MET A 369 -9.28 -7.93 -36.52
CA MET A 369 -8.52 -7.25 -35.47
C MET A 369 -9.19 -5.95 -35.04
N TRP A 370 -9.54 -5.07 -35.98
CA TRP A 370 -10.20 -3.80 -35.66
C TRP A 370 -11.62 -4.00 -35.10
N GLN A 371 -12.32 -5.09 -35.45
CA GLN A 371 -13.56 -5.47 -34.76
C GLN A 371 -13.33 -5.79 -33.28
N GLY A 372 -12.35 -6.64 -32.96
CA GLY A 372 -12.01 -6.99 -31.57
C GLY A 372 -11.52 -5.80 -30.76
N VAL A 373 -10.70 -4.93 -31.37
CA VAL A 373 -10.24 -3.67 -30.76
C VAL A 373 -11.41 -2.76 -30.43
N LYS A 374 -12.34 -2.48 -31.35
CA LYS A 374 -13.48 -1.58 -31.05
C LYS A 374 -14.29 -2.06 -29.84
N VAL A 375 -14.65 -3.34 -29.76
CA VAL A 375 -15.39 -3.90 -28.61
C VAL A 375 -14.58 -3.75 -27.32
N SER A 376 -13.28 -4.05 -27.37
CA SER A 376 -12.40 -3.90 -26.20
C SER A 376 -12.31 -2.47 -25.71
N TYR A 377 -12.15 -1.49 -26.62
CA TYR A 377 -11.97 -0.09 -26.21
C TYR A 377 -13.27 0.56 -25.72
N THR A 378 -14.44 0.11 -26.17
CA THR A 378 -15.71 0.47 -25.53
C THR A 378 -15.77 -0.04 -24.09
N LEU A 379 -15.36 -1.28 -23.82
CA LEU A 379 -15.35 -1.84 -22.46
C LEU A 379 -14.24 -1.22 -21.57
N ILE A 380 -13.05 -0.96 -22.13
CA ILE A 380 -11.97 -0.23 -21.45
C ILE A 380 -12.44 1.18 -21.06
N ALA A 381 -13.13 1.91 -21.94
CA ALA A 381 -13.70 3.22 -21.60
C ALA A 381 -14.73 3.12 -20.47
N ALA A 382 -15.68 2.18 -20.58
CA ALA A 382 -16.71 1.93 -19.58
C ALA A 382 -16.17 1.49 -18.20
N CYS A 383 -14.93 1.01 -18.12
CA CYS A 383 -14.27 0.68 -16.87
C CYS A 383 -13.37 1.83 -16.37
N LEU A 384 -12.49 2.37 -17.23
CA LEU A 384 -11.47 3.34 -16.81
C LEU A 384 -12.02 4.75 -16.55
N PHE A 385 -13.05 5.22 -17.27
CA PHE A 385 -13.61 6.54 -17.03
C PHE A 385 -14.39 6.60 -15.71
N PRO A 386 -15.29 5.65 -15.39
CA PRO A 386 -15.92 5.59 -14.06
C PRO A 386 -14.92 5.34 -12.93
N LEU A 387 -13.87 4.52 -13.12
CA LEU A 387 -12.82 4.37 -12.12
C LEU A 387 -12.05 5.69 -11.88
N ALA A 388 -11.69 6.41 -12.94
CA ALA A 388 -11.03 7.72 -12.85
C ALA A 388 -11.90 8.77 -12.15
N ILE A 389 -13.15 8.92 -12.60
CA ILE A 389 -14.07 9.97 -12.17
C ILE A 389 -14.70 9.63 -10.82
N GLY A 390 -15.30 8.45 -10.66
CA GLY A 390 -15.89 7.99 -9.41
C GLY A 390 -14.86 7.79 -8.31
N GLY A 391 -13.65 7.31 -8.63
CA GLY A 391 -12.56 7.20 -7.66
C GLY A 391 -12.02 8.55 -7.20
N TYR A 392 -11.92 9.54 -8.09
CA TYR A 392 -11.56 10.90 -7.69
C TYR A 392 -12.70 11.64 -6.97
N TRP A 393 -13.97 11.31 -7.26
CA TRP A 393 -15.12 11.79 -6.51
C TRP A 393 -15.15 11.24 -5.08
N ALA A 394 -14.97 9.93 -4.90
CA ALA A 394 -15.04 9.28 -3.59
C ALA A 394 -13.98 9.78 -2.61
N TYR A 395 -12.74 9.93 -3.10
CA TYR A 395 -11.56 10.08 -2.25
C TYR A 395 -10.80 11.41 -2.45
N GLY A 396 -11.01 12.13 -3.56
CA GLY A 396 -10.33 13.40 -3.86
C GLY A 396 -8.81 13.32 -3.67
N HIS A 397 -8.23 14.26 -2.93
CA HIS A 397 -6.80 14.26 -2.59
C HIS A 397 -6.35 13.12 -1.64
N GLN A 398 -7.27 12.40 -1.00
CA GLN A 398 -6.96 11.35 -0.01
C GLN A 398 -6.61 9.98 -0.64
N ILE A 399 -6.68 9.84 -1.98
CA ILE A 399 -6.30 8.60 -2.68
C ILE A 399 -4.84 8.26 -2.38
N PRO A 400 -4.53 7.07 -1.82
CA PRO A 400 -3.15 6.67 -1.57
C PRO A 400 -2.36 6.56 -2.88
N SER A 401 -1.30 7.36 -3.00
CA SER A 401 -0.37 7.26 -4.14
C SER A 401 0.30 5.88 -4.22
N ASP A 402 0.44 5.21 -3.07
CA ASP A 402 0.88 3.82 -2.93
C ASP A 402 -0.27 2.83 -3.20
N GLY A 403 -0.48 2.50 -4.48
CA GLY A 403 -1.40 1.44 -4.92
C GLY A 403 -2.80 1.91 -5.33
N GLY A 404 -3.13 3.20 -5.13
CA GLY A 404 -4.33 3.83 -5.67
C GLY A 404 -5.63 3.26 -5.10
N MET A 405 -6.60 3.04 -5.98
CA MET A 405 -7.98 2.69 -5.62
C MET A 405 -8.12 1.40 -4.79
N LEU A 406 -7.28 0.40 -5.04
CA LEU A 406 -7.33 -0.84 -4.27
C LEU A 406 -6.84 -0.61 -2.83
N THR A 407 -5.82 0.23 -2.64
CA THR A 407 -5.38 0.67 -1.31
C THR A 407 -6.46 1.54 -0.67
N ALA A 408 -7.07 2.49 -1.40
CA ALA A 408 -8.14 3.34 -0.89
C ALA A 408 -9.32 2.52 -0.36
N LEU A 409 -9.82 1.56 -1.13
CA LEU A 409 -10.94 0.70 -0.74
C LEU A 409 -10.63 -0.08 0.56
N TYR A 410 -9.42 -0.62 0.70
CA TYR A 410 -8.99 -1.30 1.93
C TYR A 410 -8.70 -0.35 3.11
N GLN A 411 -8.23 0.87 2.84
CA GLN A 411 -7.90 1.84 3.88
C GLN A 411 -9.15 2.48 4.49
N PHE A 412 -10.15 2.77 3.66
CA PHE A 412 -11.33 3.54 4.07
C PHE A 412 -12.55 2.66 4.35
N HIS A 413 -12.80 1.62 3.56
CA HIS A 413 -14.05 0.82 3.66
C HIS A 413 -13.85 -0.63 4.13
N SER A 414 -12.72 -0.96 4.77
CA SER A 414 -12.49 -2.32 5.29
C SER A 414 -13.29 -2.68 6.56
N THR A 415 -13.97 -1.70 7.15
CA THR A 415 -14.98 -1.90 8.21
C THR A 415 -16.39 -2.05 7.67
N ASP A 416 -16.69 -1.35 6.57
CA ASP A 416 -18.07 -1.06 6.15
C ASP A 416 -18.50 -2.03 5.04
N VAL A 417 -17.59 -2.31 4.09
CA VAL A 417 -17.79 -3.29 3.02
C VAL A 417 -17.51 -4.70 3.53
N SER A 418 -18.40 -5.65 3.21
CA SER A 418 -18.26 -7.03 3.66
C SER A 418 -16.92 -7.68 3.23
N ARG A 419 -16.36 -8.51 4.12
CA ARG A 419 -15.12 -9.27 3.84
C ARG A 419 -15.24 -10.17 2.61
N VAL A 420 -16.45 -10.60 2.25
CA VAL A 420 -16.71 -11.39 1.03
C VAL A 420 -16.50 -10.54 -0.21
N VAL A 421 -17.07 -9.33 -0.27
CA VAL A 421 -16.89 -8.40 -1.40
C VAL A 421 -15.42 -8.00 -1.54
N LEU A 422 -14.77 -7.62 -0.44
CA LEU A 422 -13.35 -7.28 -0.44
C LEU A 422 -12.47 -8.48 -0.87
N GLY A 423 -12.74 -9.67 -0.35
CA GLY A 423 -12.05 -10.90 -0.74
C GLY A 423 -12.22 -11.22 -2.22
N MET A 424 -13.43 -11.08 -2.76
CA MET A 424 -13.71 -11.26 -4.18
C MET A 424 -12.97 -10.24 -5.05
N ILE A 425 -12.98 -8.94 -4.71
CA ILE A 425 -12.23 -7.90 -5.43
C ILE A 425 -10.74 -8.25 -5.47
N SER A 426 -10.16 -8.64 -4.33
CA SER A 426 -8.76 -9.09 -4.24
C SER A 426 -8.47 -10.30 -5.12
N LEU A 427 -9.36 -11.32 -5.11
CA LEU A 427 -9.22 -12.53 -5.92
C LEU A 427 -9.27 -12.23 -7.42
N LEU A 428 -10.21 -11.37 -7.85
CA LEU A 428 -10.35 -10.95 -9.24
C LEU A 428 -9.10 -10.19 -9.73
N VAL A 429 -8.49 -9.34 -8.90
CA VAL A 429 -7.21 -8.66 -9.23
C VAL A 429 -6.06 -9.67 -9.34
N VAL A 430 -5.96 -10.65 -8.44
CA VAL A 430 -4.93 -11.70 -8.50
C VAL A 430 -5.08 -12.56 -9.75
N VAL A 431 -6.30 -12.99 -10.08
CA VAL A 431 -6.59 -13.79 -11.27
C VAL A 431 -6.30 -13.01 -12.55
N ASN A 432 -6.71 -11.74 -12.67
CA ASN A 432 -6.34 -10.93 -13.83
C ASN A 432 -4.82 -10.80 -13.95
N GLY A 433 -4.11 -10.51 -12.85
CA GLY A 433 -2.64 -10.44 -12.84
C GLY A 433 -1.98 -11.71 -13.39
N LEU A 434 -2.42 -12.90 -12.95
CA LEU A 434 -1.93 -14.18 -13.45
C LEU A 434 -2.20 -14.41 -14.95
N CYS A 435 -3.32 -13.87 -15.47
CA CYS A 435 -3.69 -13.92 -16.88
C CYS A 435 -2.89 -12.92 -17.72
N SER A 436 -2.88 -11.63 -17.35
CA SER A 436 -2.16 -10.56 -18.04
C SER A 436 -0.66 -10.84 -18.12
N PHE A 437 -0.06 -11.46 -17.10
CA PHE A 437 1.35 -11.87 -17.10
C PHE A 437 1.70 -12.71 -18.34
N GLN A 438 0.82 -13.61 -18.76
CA GLN A 438 1.08 -14.50 -19.90
C GLN A 438 1.08 -13.73 -21.23
N ILE A 439 0.28 -12.67 -21.34
CA ILE A 439 0.24 -11.79 -22.52
C ILE A 439 1.47 -10.87 -22.54
N TYR A 440 1.83 -10.27 -21.40
CA TYR A 440 2.98 -9.34 -21.30
C TYR A 440 4.35 -10.03 -21.35
N GLY A 441 4.46 -11.28 -20.89
CA GLY A 441 5.70 -12.07 -20.94
C GLY A 441 6.00 -12.64 -22.33
N MET A 442 4.98 -12.75 -23.20
CA MET A 442 5.10 -13.44 -24.47
C MET A 442 6.18 -12.87 -25.44
N PRO A 443 6.38 -11.54 -25.54
CA PRO A 443 7.50 -10.99 -26.32
C PRO A 443 8.88 -11.39 -25.81
N ILE A 444 9.05 -11.65 -24.51
CA ILE A 444 10.31 -12.12 -23.92
C ILE A 444 10.57 -13.56 -24.37
N PHE A 445 9.55 -14.43 -24.24
CA PHE A 445 9.65 -15.83 -24.65
C PHE A 445 9.90 -15.95 -26.15
N ASP A 446 9.22 -15.13 -26.96
CA ASP A 446 9.37 -15.10 -28.42
C ASP A 446 10.76 -14.61 -28.85
N ASP A 447 11.34 -13.56 -28.25
CA ASP A 447 12.72 -13.16 -28.57
C ASP A 447 13.76 -14.21 -28.15
N MET A 448 13.64 -14.79 -26.94
CA MET A 448 14.57 -15.82 -26.46
C MET A 448 14.53 -17.09 -27.34
N GLU A 449 13.35 -17.56 -27.73
CA GLU A 449 13.20 -18.66 -28.69
C GLU A 449 13.65 -18.23 -30.10
N SER A 450 13.47 -16.96 -30.50
CA SER A 450 13.98 -16.43 -31.77
C SER A 450 15.51 -16.43 -31.81
N GLN A 451 16.18 -16.07 -30.72
CA GLN A 451 17.65 -16.16 -30.62
C GLN A 451 18.16 -17.60 -30.71
N TYR A 452 17.45 -18.58 -30.11
CA TYR A 452 17.79 -20.00 -30.25
C TYR A 452 17.61 -20.48 -31.70
N THR A 453 16.42 -20.32 -32.27
CA THR A 453 16.09 -20.83 -33.61
C THR A 453 16.96 -20.19 -34.70
N LYS A 454 17.28 -18.89 -34.59
CA LYS A 454 18.20 -18.18 -35.50
C LYS A 454 19.61 -18.74 -35.48
N ARG A 455 20.13 -19.20 -34.32
CA ARG A 455 21.46 -19.81 -34.19
C ARG A 455 21.47 -21.28 -34.60
N MET A 456 20.51 -22.07 -34.10
CA MET A 456 20.51 -23.53 -34.21
C MET A 456 19.77 -24.07 -35.44
N LYS A 457 19.09 -23.20 -36.21
CA LYS A 457 18.33 -23.52 -37.44
C LYS A 457 17.28 -24.63 -37.31
N LYS A 458 16.78 -24.85 -36.08
CA LYS A 458 15.76 -25.83 -35.72
C LYS A 458 14.81 -25.25 -34.66
N PRO A 459 13.59 -25.77 -34.48
CA PRO A 459 12.66 -25.33 -33.42
C PRO A 459 13.26 -25.48 -32.02
N CYS A 460 12.77 -24.68 -31.07
CA CYS A 460 13.17 -24.78 -29.67
C CYS A 460 12.60 -26.07 -29.04
N PRO A 461 13.40 -26.96 -28.44
CA PRO A 461 12.88 -28.16 -27.79
C PRO A 461 12.10 -27.79 -26.52
N TRP A 462 11.05 -28.55 -26.20
CA TRP A 462 10.08 -28.23 -25.16
C TRP A 462 10.70 -27.93 -23.78
N TRP A 463 11.75 -28.68 -23.40
CA TRP A 463 12.44 -28.49 -22.13
C TRP A 463 13.20 -27.15 -22.07
N LEU A 464 13.73 -26.68 -23.20
CA LEU A 464 14.43 -25.40 -23.28
C LEU A 464 13.45 -24.23 -23.33
N ARG A 465 12.34 -24.40 -24.05
CA ARG A 465 11.17 -23.51 -24.00
C ARG A 465 10.68 -23.32 -22.56
N SER A 466 10.55 -24.42 -21.80
CA SER A 466 10.21 -24.38 -20.37
C SER A 466 11.28 -23.68 -19.54
N ALA A 467 12.56 -24.04 -19.70
CA ALA A 467 13.68 -23.43 -18.98
C ALA A 467 13.79 -21.90 -19.21
N PHE A 468 13.57 -21.42 -20.44
CA PHE A 468 13.51 -19.99 -20.75
C PHE A 468 12.38 -19.29 -19.99
N ARG A 469 11.17 -19.87 -19.97
CA ARG A 469 9.99 -19.30 -19.29
C ARG A 469 10.15 -19.25 -17.78
N ILE A 470 10.72 -20.31 -17.20
CA ILE A 470 11.13 -20.37 -15.79
C ILE A 470 12.15 -19.27 -15.49
N PHE A 471 13.23 -19.18 -16.27
CA PHE A 471 14.27 -18.16 -16.10
C PHE A 471 13.72 -16.73 -16.17
N SER A 472 12.92 -16.40 -17.20
CA SER A 472 12.31 -15.07 -17.33
C SER A 472 11.39 -14.73 -16.16
N GLY A 473 10.60 -15.69 -15.67
CA GLY A 473 9.73 -15.52 -14.51
C GLY A 473 10.51 -15.20 -13.24
N PHE A 474 11.57 -15.99 -12.94
CA PHE A 474 12.41 -15.77 -11.77
C PHE A 474 13.28 -14.51 -11.86
N VAL A 475 13.67 -14.06 -13.07
CA VAL A 475 14.29 -12.74 -13.27
C VAL A 475 13.31 -11.60 -12.93
N CYS A 476 12.05 -11.70 -13.35
CA CYS A 476 11.02 -10.71 -12.98
C CYS A 476 10.75 -10.72 -11.47
N PHE A 477 10.73 -11.89 -10.82
CA PHE A 477 10.66 -12.00 -9.37
C PHE A 477 11.85 -11.35 -8.66
N PHE A 478 13.07 -11.57 -9.13
CA PHE A 478 14.26 -10.94 -8.55
C PHE A 478 14.21 -9.41 -8.67
N ILE A 479 13.75 -8.87 -9.81
CA ILE A 479 13.51 -7.43 -9.99
C ILE A 479 12.42 -6.94 -9.02
N SER A 480 11.35 -7.71 -8.83
CA SER A 480 10.25 -7.38 -7.91
C SER A 480 10.66 -7.36 -6.44
N ALA A 481 11.53 -8.28 -6.04
CA ALA A 481 12.07 -8.38 -4.68
C ALA A 481 13.16 -7.32 -4.40
N ALA A 482 14.00 -7.00 -5.38
CA ALA A 482 15.06 -5.99 -5.25
C ALA A 482 14.56 -4.55 -5.42
N ILE A 483 13.48 -4.34 -6.17
CA ILE A 483 12.89 -3.03 -6.47
C ILE A 483 11.37 -3.05 -6.18
N PRO A 484 10.94 -3.29 -4.92
CA PRO A 484 9.51 -3.40 -4.58
C PRO A 484 8.74 -2.09 -4.79
N PHE A 485 9.44 -0.95 -4.92
CA PHE A 485 8.87 0.35 -5.24
C PHE A 485 8.67 0.61 -6.74
N LEU A 486 8.92 -0.37 -7.63
CA LEU A 486 8.72 -0.23 -9.08
C LEU A 486 7.27 0.14 -9.45
N SER A 487 6.30 -0.26 -8.64
CA SER A 487 4.90 0.17 -8.71
C SER A 487 4.72 1.69 -8.50
N LYS A 488 5.46 2.27 -7.53
CA LYS A 488 5.44 3.72 -7.22
C LYS A 488 6.00 4.57 -8.36
N LEU A 489 6.82 3.99 -9.23
CA LEU A 489 7.41 4.66 -10.39
C LEU A 489 6.44 4.77 -11.59
N ALA A 490 5.14 4.48 -11.42
CA ALA A 490 4.12 4.48 -12.48
C ALA A 490 4.23 5.65 -13.47
N GLY A 491 4.40 6.89 -13.01
CA GLY A 491 4.53 8.06 -13.89
C GLY A 491 5.81 8.07 -14.74
N LEU A 492 6.96 7.74 -14.15
CA LEU A 492 8.23 7.57 -14.88
C LEU A 492 8.14 6.39 -15.87
N VAL A 493 7.59 5.27 -15.42
CA VAL A 493 7.40 4.03 -16.19
C VAL A 493 6.46 4.28 -17.39
N GLY A 494 5.40 5.05 -17.21
CA GLY A 494 4.52 5.54 -18.27
C GLY A 494 5.23 6.49 -19.24
N GLY A 495 5.98 7.46 -18.71
CA GLY A 495 6.76 8.44 -19.47
C GLY A 495 7.81 7.80 -20.39
N VAL A 496 8.47 6.74 -19.95
CA VAL A 496 9.40 5.95 -20.80
C VAL A 496 8.66 5.20 -21.93
N SER A 497 7.39 4.81 -21.72
CA SER A 497 6.57 4.17 -22.76
C SER A 497 5.87 5.15 -23.73
N LEU A 498 5.68 6.42 -23.37
CA LEU A 498 5.00 7.43 -24.21
C LEU A 498 5.48 7.48 -25.68
N PRO A 499 6.80 7.43 -26.00
CA PRO A 499 7.26 7.41 -27.39
C PRO A 499 6.80 6.15 -28.13
N VAL A 500 6.78 4.99 -27.47
CA VAL A 500 6.37 3.70 -28.04
C VAL A 500 4.86 3.65 -28.27
N THR A 501 4.06 4.18 -27.34
CA THR A 501 2.60 4.09 -27.42
C THR A 501 1.96 5.17 -28.30
N LEU A 502 2.47 6.41 -28.27
CA LEU A 502 1.82 7.57 -28.90
C LEU A 502 2.59 8.18 -30.10
N ALA A 503 3.92 8.05 -30.18
CA ALA A 503 4.73 8.77 -31.18
C ALA A 503 5.26 7.89 -32.32
N TYR A 504 5.90 6.77 -32.01
CA TYR A 504 6.49 5.87 -33.01
C TYR A 504 5.47 5.32 -34.02
N PRO A 505 4.22 4.96 -33.65
CA PRO A 505 3.20 4.55 -34.63
C PRO A 505 2.94 5.61 -35.71
N CYS A 506 2.91 6.89 -35.35
CA CYS A 506 2.72 8.01 -36.27
C CYS A 506 3.91 8.15 -37.23
N PHE A 507 5.15 8.03 -36.73
CA PHE A 507 6.35 8.08 -37.56
C PHE A 507 6.49 6.84 -38.48
N MET A 508 6.11 5.65 -38.00
CA MET A 508 6.04 4.43 -38.81
C MET A 508 4.99 4.54 -39.93
N TRP A 509 3.83 5.12 -39.64
CA TRP A 509 2.81 5.40 -40.65
C TRP A 509 3.33 6.32 -41.76
N LEU A 510 3.86 7.49 -41.38
CA LEU A 510 4.35 8.49 -42.34
C LEU A 510 5.47 7.94 -43.24
N LYS A 511 6.41 7.16 -42.67
CA LYS A 511 7.55 6.63 -43.43
C LYS A 511 7.18 5.40 -44.29
N ASN A 512 6.30 4.52 -43.81
CA ASN A 512 5.96 3.29 -44.52
C ASN A 512 4.86 3.50 -45.58
N LYS A 513 3.77 4.23 -45.24
CA LYS A 513 2.61 4.41 -46.14
C LYS A 513 2.68 5.64 -47.04
N LYS A 514 3.60 6.59 -46.77
CA LYS A 514 3.85 7.82 -47.57
C LYS A 514 2.56 8.47 -48.13
N PRO A 515 1.57 8.81 -47.29
CA PRO A 515 0.24 9.23 -47.76
C PRO A 515 0.32 10.46 -48.70
N LYS A 516 -0.32 10.36 -49.88
CA LYS A 516 -0.44 11.47 -50.83
C LYS A 516 -1.26 12.62 -50.22
N ASN A 517 -1.00 13.84 -50.68
CA ASN A 517 -1.37 15.10 -49.99
C ASN A 517 -2.85 15.54 -50.16
N GLU A 518 -3.79 14.59 -50.15
CA GLU A 518 -5.17 14.80 -50.61
C GLU A 518 -6.23 14.74 -49.48
N ARG A 519 -7.51 14.77 -49.87
CA ARG A 519 -8.65 15.29 -49.09
C ARG A 519 -9.11 14.39 -47.93
N SER A 520 -8.43 14.45 -46.80
CA SER A 520 -9.03 14.15 -45.48
C SER A 520 -8.61 15.19 -44.46
N SER A 521 -9.58 16.00 -44.00
CA SER A 521 -9.37 17.14 -43.11
C SER A 521 -9.01 16.72 -41.68
N SER A 522 -9.78 15.77 -41.10
CA SER A 522 -9.59 15.31 -39.72
C SER A 522 -8.21 14.68 -39.49
N ILE A 523 -7.77 13.78 -40.39
CA ILE A 523 -6.47 13.10 -40.29
C ILE A 523 -5.31 14.12 -40.38
N ARG A 524 -5.48 15.18 -41.17
CA ARG A 524 -4.46 16.22 -41.40
C ARG A 524 -4.22 17.09 -40.15
N CYS A 525 -5.20 17.21 -39.26
CA CYS A 525 -5.07 17.95 -38.00
C CYS A 525 -4.20 17.18 -36.99
N PHE A 526 -4.57 15.94 -36.67
CA PHE A 526 -3.82 15.08 -35.74
C PHE A 526 -2.39 14.81 -36.21
N THR A 527 -2.17 14.57 -37.51
CA THR A 527 -0.82 14.27 -38.04
C THR A 527 0.11 15.49 -38.09
N ARG A 528 -0.39 16.72 -38.30
CA ARG A 528 0.46 17.92 -38.27
C ARG A 528 0.96 18.27 -36.87
N ASN A 529 0.17 18.08 -35.82
CA ASN A 529 0.60 18.41 -34.45
C ASN A 529 1.81 17.55 -33.99
N ALA A 530 1.90 16.30 -34.44
CA ALA A 530 3.07 15.45 -34.20
C ALA A 530 4.36 15.93 -34.90
N SER A 531 4.26 16.73 -35.98
CA SER A 531 5.43 17.19 -36.77
C SER A 531 6.20 18.35 -36.13
N TRP A 532 5.61 19.06 -35.14
CA TRP A 532 6.24 20.22 -34.48
C TRP A 532 7.59 19.88 -33.82
N CYS A 533 7.77 18.66 -33.32
CA CYS A 533 9.04 18.22 -32.72
C CYS A 533 10.16 17.93 -33.73
N SER A 534 9.88 17.82 -35.03
CA SER A 534 10.85 17.31 -36.02
C SER A 534 11.61 18.39 -36.80
N HIS A 535 11.28 19.67 -36.65
CA HIS A 535 11.81 20.76 -37.50
C HIS A 535 12.86 21.67 -36.84
N ARG A 536 13.88 21.08 -36.20
CA ARG A 536 15.22 21.70 -36.13
C ARG A 536 16.27 20.73 -36.69
N ARG A 537 17.01 21.21 -37.70
CA ARG A 537 18.04 20.44 -38.42
C ARG A 537 19.23 20.22 -37.49
N VAL A 538 19.75 18.99 -37.42
CA VAL A 538 20.93 18.64 -36.60
C VAL A 538 22.21 19.11 -37.29
N THR A 539 22.48 20.41 -37.20
CA THR A 539 23.69 21.08 -37.72
C THR A 539 24.06 22.25 -36.81
N SER A 540 25.34 22.38 -36.47
CA SER A 540 25.92 23.36 -35.52
C SER A 540 25.55 23.14 -34.05
N ALA A 541 26.47 22.47 -33.32
CA ALA A 541 26.52 22.51 -31.87
C ALA A 541 27.60 23.50 -31.42
N ARG A 542 27.23 24.71 -30.98
CA ARG A 542 28.09 25.57 -30.14
C ARG A 542 27.33 26.75 -29.49
N ARG A 543 27.59 26.93 -28.18
CA ARG A 543 27.24 28.05 -27.28
C ARG A 543 25.84 28.04 -26.63
N SER A 544 25.85 28.65 -25.44
CA SER A 544 24.72 29.02 -24.56
C SER A 544 23.85 27.88 -24.01
N ALA A 545 24.30 27.34 -22.87
CA ALA A 545 23.38 27.13 -21.75
C ALA A 545 22.98 28.50 -21.14
N THR A 546 22.10 28.46 -20.12
CA THR A 546 21.55 29.62 -19.40
C THR A 546 20.55 30.46 -20.20
N THR A 547 19.26 30.19 -19.96
CA THR A 547 18.27 31.16 -19.46
C THR A 547 17.03 30.39 -18.99
N VAL A 548 16.51 30.73 -17.81
CA VAL A 548 15.26 30.20 -17.26
C VAL A 548 14.09 30.91 -17.94
N VAL A 549 13.06 30.17 -18.37
CA VAL A 549 11.79 30.78 -18.78
C VAL A 549 10.95 31.03 -17.53
N ALA A 550 10.86 32.29 -17.11
CA ALA A 550 9.89 32.72 -16.12
C ALA A 550 8.49 32.81 -16.77
N ALA A 551 7.45 32.47 -16.01
CA ALA A 551 6.06 32.58 -16.43
C ALA A 551 5.21 33.20 -15.30
N SER A 552 5.20 34.53 -15.25
CA SER A 552 4.32 35.31 -14.37
C SER A 552 2.88 35.33 -14.92
N PRO A 553 1.84 35.57 -14.08
CA PRO A 553 0.48 35.18 -14.42
C PRO A 553 -0.20 36.11 -15.44
N ILE A 554 -1.10 35.53 -16.24
CA ILE A 554 -2.04 36.26 -17.10
C ILE A 554 -3.41 36.27 -16.41
N SER A 555 -3.96 37.47 -16.23
CA SER A 555 -5.27 37.69 -15.63
C SER A 555 -6.43 37.46 -16.62
N SER A 556 -7.63 37.33 -16.06
CA SER A 556 -8.89 37.09 -16.76
C SER A 556 -9.19 38.09 -17.90
N THR A 557 -9.56 37.58 -19.07
CA THR A 557 -10.49 38.25 -20.01
C THR A 557 -11.24 37.18 -20.82
N THR A 558 -12.57 37.29 -20.85
CA THR A 558 -13.46 36.39 -21.60
C THR A 558 -13.72 36.92 -23.02
N PRO A 559 -13.91 36.01 -23.98
CA PRO A 559 -14.82 36.29 -25.09
C PRO A 559 -15.86 35.17 -25.26
N SER A 560 -17.14 35.54 -25.23
CA SER A 560 -18.25 34.62 -25.50
C SER A 560 -18.42 34.41 -27.01
N ILE A 561 -18.37 33.16 -27.48
CA ILE A 561 -18.88 32.77 -28.81
C ILE A 561 -19.74 31.51 -28.63
N ALA A 562 -20.98 31.56 -29.12
CA ALA A 562 -21.98 30.52 -28.90
C ALA A 562 -21.78 29.30 -29.79
N LEU A 563 -22.12 28.12 -29.27
CA LEU A 563 -22.28 26.89 -30.04
C LEU A 563 -23.77 26.53 -30.16
N ARG A 564 -24.30 26.50 -31.38
CA ARG A 564 -25.66 26.00 -31.63
C ARG A 564 -25.68 24.48 -31.42
N ILE A 565 -26.56 24.00 -30.55
CA ILE A 565 -26.96 22.59 -30.51
C ILE A 565 -28.31 22.47 -31.22
N THR A 566 -28.33 21.77 -32.35
CA THR A 566 -29.56 21.47 -33.09
C THR A 566 -30.33 20.37 -32.35
N LYS A 567 -31.62 20.59 -32.06
CA LYS A 567 -32.50 19.53 -31.55
C LYS A 567 -32.71 18.46 -32.61
N THR A 568 -32.74 17.19 -32.20
CA THR A 568 -33.49 16.12 -32.87
C THR A 568 -34.28 15.36 -31.81
N THR A 569 -35.54 15.05 -32.12
CA THR A 569 -36.55 14.60 -31.17
C THR A 569 -36.68 13.08 -31.11
N LEU A 570 -36.88 12.54 -29.91
CA LEU A 570 -37.62 11.30 -29.60
C LEU A 570 -38.16 11.51 -28.17
N VAL A 571 -39.38 12.04 -28.03
CA VAL A 571 -40.64 11.29 -27.84
C VAL A 571 -40.67 10.63 -26.46
N ALA A 572 -41.62 11.08 -25.63
CA ALA A 572 -41.85 10.59 -24.27
C ALA A 572 -43.03 9.62 -24.22
N THR A 573 -43.13 8.91 -23.10
CA THR A 573 -44.37 8.31 -22.59
C THR A 573 -44.47 8.70 -21.12
N ASP A 574 -45.47 9.50 -20.77
CA ASP A 574 -45.86 9.70 -19.37
C ASP A 574 -46.47 8.41 -18.81
N ASP A 575 -46.35 8.21 -17.50
CA ASP A 575 -47.52 7.92 -16.68
C ASP A 575 -47.33 8.53 -15.28
N SER A 576 -48.43 8.72 -14.54
CA SER A 576 -48.51 9.65 -13.42
C SER A 576 -48.94 9.04 -12.08
N SER A 577 -48.46 9.62 -10.98
CA SER A 577 -49.06 9.54 -9.64
C SER A 577 -48.54 10.71 -8.79
N ASP A 578 -49.43 11.42 -8.09
CA ASP A 578 -49.12 12.56 -7.19
C ASP A 578 -49.40 12.15 -5.74
N ASP A 579 -48.51 12.51 -4.79
CA ASP A 579 -48.94 12.86 -3.42
C ASP A 579 -47.87 13.63 -2.59
N ARG A 580 -47.77 14.94 -2.88
CA ARG A 580 -47.97 16.06 -1.92
C ARG A 580 -47.32 16.13 -0.51
N LEU A 581 -46.93 17.39 -0.18
CA LEU A 581 -46.99 18.09 1.14
C LEU A 581 -46.05 17.62 2.29
N ARG A 582 -45.04 18.37 2.75
CA ARG A 582 -45.05 19.79 3.16
C ARG A 582 -43.63 20.36 3.43
N LEU A 583 -43.47 21.67 3.19
CA LEU A 583 -42.45 22.56 3.80
C LEU A 583 -43.00 23.19 5.10
N PRO A 584 -42.15 23.76 5.98
CA PRO A 584 -41.95 25.22 5.91
C PRO A 584 -40.48 25.66 6.02
N LEU A 585 -40.26 26.97 5.81
CA LEU A 585 -38.96 27.66 5.79
C LEU A 585 -39.10 29.02 6.51
N GLU A 586 -38.21 29.33 7.45
CA GLU A 586 -37.98 30.68 8.01
C GLU A 586 -36.44 30.89 8.00
N ILE A 587 -35.80 31.87 7.33
CA ILE A 587 -36.09 33.27 6.93
C ILE A 587 -35.74 34.30 8.03
N MET A 588 -35.20 35.46 7.59
CA MET A 588 -34.87 36.71 8.32
C MET A 588 -33.46 36.83 8.93
N THR A 589 -32.70 37.92 8.72
CA THR A 589 -32.79 38.99 7.70
C THR A 589 -31.43 39.67 7.45
N SER A 590 -31.32 40.40 6.34
CA SER A 590 -30.24 41.36 6.06
C SER A 590 -30.42 42.67 6.83
N THR A 591 -29.30 43.33 7.15
CA THR A 591 -29.22 44.81 7.04
C THR A 591 -27.80 45.25 6.72
N SER A 592 -27.68 46.39 6.02
CA SER A 592 -26.41 47.01 5.63
C SER A 592 -26.44 48.47 6.05
N HIS A 593 -25.30 49.00 6.49
CA HIS A 593 -25.13 50.45 6.67
C HIS A 593 -23.79 50.92 6.11
N ARG A 594 -23.86 52.02 5.36
CA ARG A 594 -22.74 52.80 4.83
C ARG A 594 -22.68 54.11 5.62
N ILE A 595 -21.49 54.53 6.03
CA ILE A 595 -21.16 55.91 6.41
C ILE A 595 -19.88 56.27 5.64
N THR A 596 -19.77 57.52 5.21
CA THR A 596 -18.63 58.11 4.48
C THR A 596 -18.08 59.32 5.25
N ASP A 597 -17.06 59.96 4.66
CA ASP A 597 -16.56 61.31 5.00
C ASP A 597 -15.66 61.43 6.25
N SER A 598 -14.61 62.27 6.28
CA SER A 598 -13.86 62.92 5.18
C SER A 598 -12.52 63.54 5.67
N ASP A 599 -11.64 63.80 4.71
CA ASP A 599 -10.69 64.93 4.67
C ASP A 599 -9.43 65.03 5.59
N PRO A 600 -8.41 65.84 5.20
CA PRO A 600 -7.00 65.44 5.37
C PRO A 600 -6.07 66.55 5.90
N ASN A 601 -4.75 66.32 5.87
CA ASN A 601 -3.62 67.26 5.70
C ASN A 601 -2.28 66.52 5.98
N LEU A 602 -1.07 66.99 5.63
CA LEU A 602 -0.52 67.71 4.46
C LEU A 602 1.03 67.64 4.60
N GLY A 603 1.81 67.91 3.55
CA GLY A 603 3.23 68.29 3.73
C GLY A 603 4.26 67.54 2.88
N SER A 604 4.37 67.91 1.60
CA SER A 604 5.55 67.61 0.77
C SER A 604 6.46 68.84 0.69
N THR A 605 7.79 68.67 0.73
CA THR A 605 8.85 69.38 -0.05
C THR A 605 10.22 69.45 0.67
N THR A 606 11.36 69.82 0.06
CA THR A 606 11.98 69.53 -1.27
C THR A 606 13.40 70.17 -1.31
N ARG A 607 14.38 69.52 -1.98
CA ARG A 607 15.69 70.05 -2.46
C ARG A 607 16.73 70.59 -1.42
N ARG A 608 17.96 70.06 -1.56
CA ARG A 608 19.01 70.82 -2.27
C ARG A 608 19.92 69.87 -3.08
N HIS A 609 20.80 70.41 -3.90
CA HIS A 609 21.37 69.73 -5.08
C HIS A 609 22.91 69.78 -5.11
N CYS A 610 23.51 68.86 -5.88
CA CYS A 610 24.87 68.89 -6.43
C CYS A 610 26.09 68.73 -5.50
N LEU A 611 26.88 67.68 -5.75
CA LEU A 611 28.25 67.82 -6.25
C LEU A 611 28.69 66.57 -7.04
N HIS A 612 29.82 66.66 -7.76
CA HIS A 612 30.34 65.65 -8.69
C HIS A 612 31.10 64.50 -8.01
N ASN A 613 31.05 63.28 -8.59
CA ASN A 613 32.26 62.62 -9.15
C ASN A 613 31.97 61.24 -9.83
N ASP A 614 31.80 61.28 -11.15
CA ASP A 614 32.55 60.57 -12.21
C ASP A 614 33.04 59.07 -12.10
N LYS A 615 33.20 58.45 -13.29
CA LYS A 615 34.00 57.25 -13.69
C LYS A 615 33.48 55.81 -13.59
N THR A 616 32.49 55.51 -14.44
CA THR A 616 32.55 54.52 -15.54
C THR A 616 33.39 53.20 -15.48
N PHE A 617 32.69 52.06 -15.59
CA PHE A 617 32.82 51.03 -16.67
C PHE A 617 34.18 50.28 -16.91
N ARG A 618 34.23 48.93 -16.78
CA ARG A 618 34.34 47.94 -17.92
C ARG A 618 34.62 46.45 -17.58
N LYS A 619 33.77 45.58 -18.14
CA LYS A 619 34.03 44.39 -19.01
C LYS A 619 35.21 43.42 -18.75
N LYS A 620 34.85 42.11 -18.80
CA LYS A 620 35.62 40.91 -19.29
C LYS A 620 36.76 40.37 -18.38
N ALA A 621 37.28 39.13 -18.56
CA ALA A 621 36.72 37.82 -18.95
C ALA A 621 37.86 36.76 -19.06
N SER A 622 37.51 35.45 -19.02
CA SER A 622 38.35 34.31 -19.48
C SER A 622 39.60 33.97 -18.62
N LYS A 623 40.27 32.79 -18.72
CA LYS A 623 40.29 31.73 -19.76
C LYS A 623 40.78 30.36 -19.18
N HIS A 624 40.31 29.24 -19.75
CA HIS A 624 41.04 28.01 -20.24
C HIS A 624 42.34 27.46 -19.55
N PHE A 625 42.75 26.16 -19.64
CA PHE A 625 42.27 24.91 -20.28
C PHE A 625 43.01 23.65 -19.67
N TRP A 626 42.53 22.44 -20.01
CA TRP A 626 43.28 21.18 -20.34
C TRP A 626 43.57 20.07 -19.30
N ARG A 627 43.28 18.82 -19.77
CA ARG A 627 43.86 17.46 -19.55
C ARG A 627 44.12 16.97 -18.11
N SER A 628 43.71 15.76 -17.67
CA SER A 628 43.50 14.42 -18.27
C SER A 628 44.75 13.53 -18.43
N LYS A 629 44.99 12.69 -17.41
CA LYS A 629 45.45 11.27 -17.36
C LYS A 629 45.78 10.95 -15.88
N ALA A 630 45.45 9.84 -15.21
CA ALA A 630 45.16 8.43 -15.50
C ALA A 630 46.35 7.45 -15.27
N LYS A 631 46.09 6.43 -14.43
CA LYS A 631 46.79 5.13 -14.16
C LYS A 631 47.58 4.96 -12.84
N SER A 632 47.51 3.70 -12.36
CA SER A 632 48.46 2.98 -11.48
C SER A 632 48.53 3.31 -9.99
N LYS A 633 48.95 2.38 -9.09
CA LYS A 633 48.78 0.90 -8.95
C LYS A 633 49.60 0.42 -7.73
N LYS A 634 49.11 -0.58 -6.96
CA LYS A 634 49.79 -1.27 -5.82
C LYS A 634 50.05 -0.34 -4.60
N GLY A 635 50.26 -0.82 -3.37
CA GLY A 635 50.17 -2.15 -2.74
C GLY A 635 50.42 -2.02 -1.22
N ARG A 636 49.77 -2.73 -0.29
CA ARG A 636 49.81 -4.18 0.06
C ARG A 636 50.68 -4.43 1.32
N ARG A 637 50.21 -5.31 2.24
CA ARG A 637 50.68 -5.63 3.62
C ARG A 637 49.90 -4.83 4.68
N SER A 638 49.27 -5.37 5.73
CA SER A 638 49.19 -6.72 6.34
C SER A 638 50.44 -7.30 7.01
N VAL A 639 50.36 -7.46 8.35
CA VAL A 639 50.94 -8.46 9.28
C VAL A 639 50.35 -8.06 10.67
N THR A 640 49.44 -8.81 11.32
CA THR A 640 49.63 -9.96 12.24
C THR A 640 50.63 -9.72 13.39
N LEU A 641 50.52 -10.28 14.61
CA LEU A 641 49.49 -10.97 15.42
C LEU A 641 50.23 -11.45 16.69
N LEU A 642 49.72 -11.29 17.92
CA LEU A 642 50.20 -12.05 19.09
C LEU A 642 49.23 -12.05 20.28
N ASP A 643 49.17 -13.19 20.97
CA ASP A 643 48.30 -13.52 22.11
C ASP A 643 49.11 -13.63 23.43
N ILE A 644 48.48 -14.19 24.48
CA ILE A 644 49.05 -15.11 25.51
C ILE A 644 49.22 -14.57 26.97
N LYS A 645 48.33 -15.07 27.88
CA LYS A 645 48.50 -15.37 29.34
C LYS A 645 48.62 -14.20 30.36
N LEU A 646 48.33 -14.34 31.67
CA LEU A 646 47.54 -15.30 32.49
C LEU A 646 47.21 -14.75 33.91
N THR A 647 46.28 -15.43 34.62
CA THR A 647 46.11 -15.57 36.09
C THR A 647 46.08 -14.36 37.05
N ASP A 648 44.89 -14.15 37.62
CA ASP A 648 44.54 -14.44 39.04
C ASP A 648 45.20 -13.68 40.21
N ARG A 649 44.35 -13.10 41.07
CA ARG A 649 44.55 -13.06 42.52
C ARG A 649 43.23 -12.81 43.27
N ALA A 650 43.06 -13.43 44.44
CA ALA A 650 41.84 -13.34 45.24
C ALA A 650 42.09 -12.97 46.73
N ASN A 651 41.04 -12.42 47.35
CA ASN A 651 40.58 -12.67 48.73
C ASN A 651 41.17 -11.92 49.96
N ARG A 652 40.25 -11.66 50.92
CA ARG A 652 40.35 -11.45 52.40
C ARG A 652 40.86 -10.13 53.02
N GLN A 653 39.95 -9.50 53.79
CA GLN A 653 39.97 -9.28 55.26
C GLN A 653 38.49 -9.05 55.71
N GLN A 654 37.85 -9.79 56.62
CA GLN A 654 37.96 -9.86 58.11
C GLN A 654 37.65 -8.50 58.82
N SER A 655 36.47 -8.32 59.44
CA SER A 655 36.00 -8.74 60.79
C SER A 655 36.43 -7.77 61.91
N GLN A 656 35.68 -7.44 62.99
CA GLN A 656 34.64 -8.17 63.76
C GLN A 656 33.60 -7.21 64.43
N LEU A 657 32.63 -7.80 65.19
CA LEU A 657 31.86 -7.33 66.38
C LEU A 657 30.32 -7.31 66.22
N ARG A 658 29.48 -7.54 67.24
CA ARG A 658 29.36 -8.67 68.22
C ARG A 658 27.92 -8.65 68.83
N SER A 659 27.34 -9.82 69.19
CA SER A 659 26.21 -10.05 70.15
C SER A 659 24.91 -9.19 70.03
N GLN A 660 23.73 -9.75 69.71
CA GLN A 660 22.79 -10.55 70.56
C GLN A 660 21.99 -9.74 71.61
N PRO A 661 20.80 -10.21 72.10
CA PRO A 661 20.02 -11.42 71.75
C PRO A 661 18.56 -11.10 71.31
N ALA A 662 17.64 -12.08 71.38
CA ALA A 662 16.25 -12.00 70.89
C ALA A 662 15.21 -12.40 71.97
N THR A 663 13.93 -12.06 71.74
CA THR A 663 12.76 -12.68 72.40
C THR A 663 11.55 -12.76 71.47
N GLU A 664 11.10 -13.98 71.18
CA GLU A 664 9.70 -14.32 70.85
C GLU A 664 8.95 -14.62 72.18
N PRO A 665 7.59 -14.73 72.29
CA PRO A 665 6.88 -15.88 71.65
C PRO A 665 5.35 -15.79 71.36
N ASN A 666 4.91 -16.67 70.45
CA ASN A 666 3.69 -17.52 70.51
C ASN A 666 2.20 -17.02 70.44
N ARG A 667 1.42 -17.89 69.76
CA ARG A 667 -0.04 -18.21 69.87
C ARG A 667 -1.09 -17.17 69.39
N ALA A 668 -2.34 -17.56 69.07
CA ALA A 668 -2.90 -18.74 68.37
C ALA A 668 -4.44 -18.62 68.26
N SER A 669 -5.06 -19.15 67.18
CA SER A 669 -6.53 -19.37 67.00
C SER A 669 -7.46 -18.14 67.09
N GLY A 670 -8.71 -18.14 66.59
CA GLY A 670 -9.42 -19.12 65.75
C GLY A 670 -10.91 -18.73 65.54
N GLY A 671 -11.53 -19.28 64.48
CA GLY A 671 -12.96 -19.10 64.14
C GLY A 671 -13.39 -17.68 63.67
N ALA A 672 -14.62 -17.43 63.23
CA ALA A 672 -15.58 -18.15 62.38
C ALA A 672 -16.94 -17.38 62.40
N ASN A 673 -17.50 -17.10 61.22
CA ASN A 673 -18.90 -16.75 60.88
C ASN A 673 -19.94 -16.47 62.00
N ARG A 674 -20.67 -15.33 61.91
CA ARG A 674 -22.05 -15.30 61.34
C ARG A 674 -22.71 -13.91 61.31
N GLN A 675 -23.70 -13.79 60.42
CA GLN A 675 -24.88 -12.89 60.40
C GLN A 675 -24.66 -11.35 60.38
N GLN A 676 -25.62 -10.49 59.96
CA GLN A 676 -26.56 -10.44 58.81
C GLN A 676 -27.76 -9.50 59.16
N ASN A 677 -28.11 -8.61 58.21
CA ASN A 677 -29.39 -7.89 58.02
C ASN A 677 -29.79 -6.62 58.83
N GLN A 678 -30.48 -5.72 58.08
CA GLN A 678 -31.51 -4.73 58.49
C GLN A 678 -31.06 -3.48 59.29
N LEU A 679 -31.65 -2.27 59.16
CA LEU A 679 -32.79 -1.72 58.37
C LEU A 679 -32.31 -0.51 57.48
N ARG A 680 -32.97 -0.07 56.39
CA ARG A 680 -34.19 0.81 56.27
C ARG A 680 -34.18 2.03 57.23
N SER A 681 -34.61 3.26 56.91
CA SER A 681 -34.89 4.05 55.67
C SER A 681 -35.70 5.31 56.06
N GLN A 682 -35.42 6.53 55.55
CA GLN A 682 -36.42 7.61 55.34
C GLN A 682 -35.82 8.90 54.70
N SER A 683 -36.67 9.88 54.40
CA SER A 683 -36.40 11.07 53.54
C SER A 683 -37.32 12.26 53.87
N ALA A 684 -36.89 13.52 53.68
CA ALA A 684 -37.66 14.63 53.03
C ALA A 684 -37.08 16.07 53.23
N THR A 685 -36.99 16.83 52.12
CA THR A 685 -37.29 18.28 51.88
C THR A 685 -36.95 19.41 52.89
N GLU A 686 -36.04 20.33 52.47
CA GLU A 686 -36.20 21.80 52.24
C GLU A 686 -36.72 22.82 53.32
N PRO A 687 -36.53 24.17 53.17
CA PRO A 687 -35.43 24.96 52.55
C PRO A 687 -35.04 26.28 53.32
N ASN A 688 -34.11 27.08 52.74
CA ASN A 688 -33.78 28.52 53.02
C ASN A 688 -33.12 28.87 54.39
N ARG A 689 -32.02 29.63 54.51
CA ARG A 689 -31.70 30.98 53.95
C ARG A 689 -30.18 31.27 54.08
N ALA A 690 -29.66 32.31 53.42
CA ALA A 690 -28.21 32.58 53.29
C ALA A 690 -27.57 33.48 54.37
N SER A 691 -26.25 33.33 54.56
CA SER A 691 -25.34 34.34 55.11
C SER A 691 -23.90 34.11 54.61
N CYS A 692 -23.10 35.17 54.45
CA CYS A 692 -21.72 35.09 53.97
C CYS A 692 -20.73 34.88 55.12
N GLY A 693 -19.85 33.88 54.99
CA GLY A 693 -18.72 33.67 55.89
C GLY A 693 -17.57 32.99 55.14
N ALA A 694 -16.49 33.73 54.87
CA ALA A 694 -15.33 33.17 54.18
C ALA A 694 -14.61 32.19 55.11
N ASN A 695 -14.71 30.89 54.85
CA ASN A 695 -13.99 29.90 55.63
C ASN A 695 -13.39 28.78 54.77
N ARG A 696 -12.27 28.25 55.26
CA ARG A 696 -11.27 27.52 54.51
C ARG A 696 -11.65 26.05 54.36
N GLN A 697 -12.49 25.72 53.38
CA GLN A 697 -12.80 24.32 53.05
C GLN A 697 -11.51 23.58 52.64
N GLN A 698 -10.96 22.80 53.56
CA GLN A 698 -10.23 21.60 53.20
C GLN A 698 -11.23 20.69 52.49
N SER A 699 -10.95 20.33 51.25
CA SER A 699 -11.71 19.30 50.56
C SER A 699 -11.55 17.99 51.32
N HIS A 700 -12.62 17.55 51.98
CA HIS A 700 -12.69 16.20 52.54
C HIS A 700 -12.70 15.20 51.37
N VAL A 701 -11.50 14.82 50.93
CA VAL A 701 -11.31 13.65 50.07
C VAL A 701 -11.89 12.46 50.83
N ALA A 702 -13.00 11.92 50.33
CA ALA A 702 -13.59 10.71 50.88
C ALA A 702 -12.59 9.57 50.64
N THR A 703 -11.81 9.25 51.67
CA THR A 703 -10.90 8.10 51.62
C THR A 703 -11.74 6.84 51.54
N ILE A 704 -11.93 6.33 50.32
CA ILE A 704 -12.49 5.00 50.07
C ILE A 704 -11.50 4.00 50.65
N ALA A 705 -11.70 3.67 51.92
CA ALA A 705 -10.91 2.70 52.63
C ALA A 705 -11.25 1.31 52.08
N TYR A 706 -10.54 0.90 51.02
CA TYR A 706 -10.43 -0.51 50.65
C TYR A 706 -10.00 -1.28 51.90
N GLY A 707 -10.93 -2.06 52.46
CA GLY A 707 -10.72 -2.80 53.70
C GLY A 707 -9.45 -3.65 53.60
N ASN A 708 -8.69 -3.75 54.69
CA ASN A 708 -7.30 -4.24 54.73
C ASN A 708 -7.14 -5.77 54.51
N ASN A 709 -7.85 -6.33 53.55
CA ASN A 709 -7.77 -7.70 53.06
C ASN A 709 -6.88 -7.73 51.81
N ASN A 710 -5.58 -7.95 52.01
CA ASN A 710 -4.55 -8.07 50.95
C ASN A 710 -4.84 -9.13 49.86
N LYS A 711 -5.90 -9.93 49.98
CA LYS A 711 -6.27 -11.02 49.04
C LYS A 711 -7.10 -10.57 47.83
N ASN A 712 -7.64 -9.34 47.82
CA ASN A 712 -8.64 -8.90 46.81
C ASN A 712 -8.22 -7.67 45.98
N ARG A 713 -6.94 -7.27 45.99
CA ARG A 713 -6.46 -6.13 45.18
C ARG A 713 -6.15 -6.55 43.74
N ALA A 714 -6.49 -5.72 42.76
CA ALA A 714 -6.19 -5.96 41.34
C ALA A 714 -4.69 -5.84 41.07
N VAL A 715 -4.11 -6.88 40.45
CA VAL A 715 -2.70 -6.89 40.03
C VAL A 715 -2.48 -5.89 38.91
N LEU A 716 -1.37 -5.15 38.95
CA LEU A 716 -1.09 -4.06 38.02
C LEU A 716 0.02 -4.43 37.03
N PHE A 717 -0.28 -4.33 35.73
CA PHE A 717 0.72 -4.36 34.65
C PHE A 717 0.74 -2.99 33.96
N ILE A 718 1.89 -2.34 33.97
CA ILE A 718 2.01 -0.90 33.62
C ILE A 718 2.93 -0.74 32.40
N PHE A 719 2.49 0.04 31.42
CA PHE A 719 3.16 0.28 30.14
C PHE A 719 3.16 1.79 29.87
N GLY A 720 4.17 2.30 29.16
CA GLY A 720 4.19 3.71 28.78
C GLY A 720 5.55 4.37 28.64
N ASP A 721 5.50 5.70 28.62
CA ASP A 721 6.66 6.60 28.53
C ASP A 721 7.19 7.04 29.93
N SER A 722 7.97 8.12 29.98
CA SER A 722 8.54 8.69 31.21
C SER A 722 7.49 9.13 32.25
N THR A 723 6.22 9.31 31.86
CA THR A 723 5.11 9.55 32.80
C THR A 723 4.80 8.31 33.66
N ALA A 724 5.14 7.11 33.18
CA ALA A 724 4.92 5.83 33.85
C ALA A 724 6.23 5.15 34.30
N ASP A 725 7.40 5.54 33.77
CA ASP A 725 8.70 4.99 34.17
C ASP A 725 9.02 5.24 35.66
N VAL A 726 9.62 4.22 36.28
CA VAL A 726 9.93 4.11 37.70
C VAL A 726 11.36 3.63 37.97
N GLY A 727 12.20 3.56 36.93
CA GLY A 727 13.60 3.16 36.98
C GLY A 727 14.05 2.18 35.89
N THR A 728 13.28 1.96 34.83
CA THR A 728 13.61 1.10 33.69
C THR A 728 14.83 1.64 32.94
N ASN A 729 14.82 2.93 32.60
CA ASN A 729 15.90 3.57 31.84
C ASN A 729 17.25 3.63 32.57
N ASN A 730 17.28 3.36 33.88
CA ASN A 730 18.52 3.22 34.66
C ASN A 730 19.38 2.02 34.21
N PHE A 731 18.83 1.13 33.39
CA PHE A 731 19.48 -0.09 32.89
C PHE A 731 19.71 -0.09 31.38
N LEU A 732 19.43 1.03 30.70
CA LEU A 732 19.56 1.22 29.26
C LEU A 732 20.66 2.25 28.97
N ASN A 733 21.29 2.17 27.80
CA ASN A 733 22.26 3.16 27.32
C ASN A 733 21.53 4.38 26.73
N THR A 734 21.01 5.23 27.62
CA THR A 734 20.10 6.33 27.26
C THR A 734 20.40 7.62 28.02
N THR A 735 20.13 8.76 27.39
CA THR A 735 20.18 10.09 28.02
C THR A 735 18.86 10.47 28.70
N ALA A 736 17.77 9.73 28.45
CA ALA A 736 16.50 9.89 29.15
C ALA A 736 16.51 9.16 30.50
N GLN A 737 17.22 9.71 31.50
CA GLN A 737 17.30 9.15 32.85
C GLN A 737 16.95 10.17 33.95
N ALA A 738 16.26 9.70 34.99
CA ALA A 738 15.88 10.46 36.19
C ALA A 738 16.46 9.84 37.49
N ASN A 739 17.66 9.25 37.39
CA ASN A 739 18.44 8.64 38.47
C ASN A 739 19.45 9.62 39.13
N VAL A 740 19.34 10.91 38.85
CA VAL A 740 20.21 11.98 39.37
C VAL A 740 19.42 13.07 40.11
N PRO A 741 19.99 13.77 41.10
CA PRO A 741 19.35 14.94 41.70
C PRO A 741 19.08 16.04 40.65
N TYR A 742 17.93 16.72 40.68
CA TYR A 742 16.99 16.81 41.82
C TYR A 742 15.80 15.83 41.78
N TYR A 743 15.72 14.91 40.81
CA TYR A 743 14.63 13.92 40.79
C TYR A 743 14.57 13.12 42.10
N GLY A 744 13.36 12.79 42.56
CA GLY A 744 13.17 12.06 43.82
C GLY A 744 13.56 12.82 45.10
N ILE A 745 13.72 14.15 45.08
CA ILE A 745 14.04 14.96 46.28
C ILE A 745 13.04 14.79 47.44
N ASP A 746 11.75 14.61 47.14
CA ASP A 746 10.68 14.37 48.11
C ASP A 746 10.33 12.87 48.24
N PHE A 747 10.95 12.01 47.42
CA PHE A 747 10.82 10.56 47.56
C PHE A 747 11.45 10.12 48.90
N PRO A 748 11.01 9.02 49.54
CA PRO A 748 11.63 8.53 50.77
C PRO A 748 13.17 8.46 50.69
N HIS A 749 13.82 9.10 51.66
CA HIS A 749 15.27 9.32 51.76
C HIS A 749 15.89 10.19 50.64
N SER A 750 15.07 11.05 50.00
CA SER A 750 15.46 11.96 48.89
C SER A 750 16.20 11.28 47.74
N LYS A 751 15.88 10.01 47.49
CA LYS A 751 16.62 9.15 46.56
C LYS A 751 16.05 9.26 45.14
N PRO A 752 16.87 9.68 44.14
CA PRO A 752 16.46 9.56 42.74
C PRO A 752 16.30 8.09 42.37
N THR A 753 15.16 7.72 41.79
CA THR A 753 14.85 6.31 41.43
C THR A 753 14.76 6.05 39.93
N GLY A 754 14.83 7.08 39.08
CA GLY A 754 14.43 7.00 37.67
C GLY A 754 12.97 7.39 37.41
N ARG A 755 12.26 7.90 38.42
CA ARG A 755 10.97 8.60 38.27
C ARG A 755 11.21 10.03 37.81
N PHE A 756 10.51 10.47 36.76
CA PHE A 756 10.57 11.84 36.26
C PHE A 756 9.68 12.80 37.09
N SER A 757 9.89 12.80 38.41
CA SER A 757 9.10 13.55 39.41
C SER A 757 9.98 13.96 40.60
N ASN A 758 9.51 14.91 41.42
CA ASN A 758 10.09 15.18 42.73
C ASN A 758 9.87 14.04 43.74
N ALA A 759 8.82 13.23 43.58
CA ALA A 759 8.63 11.99 44.35
C ALA A 759 8.02 10.87 43.50
N PHE A 760 6.70 10.70 43.56
CA PHE A 760 5.97 9.63 42.88
C PHE A 760 5.42 10.14 41.54
N ASN A 761 5.14 9.22 40.61
CA ASN A 761 4.43 9.55 39.36
C ASN A 761 2.93 9.20 39.49
N THR A 762 2.13 9.49 38.45
CA THR A 762 0.67 9.21 38.48
C THR A 762 0.37 7.73 38.73
N LEU A 763 1.19 6.84 38.17
CA LEU A 763 1.01 5.38 38.26
C LEU A 763 1.33 4.83 39.67
N ASP A 764 2.29 5.43 40.37
CA ASP A 764 2.52 5.18 41.79
C ASP A 764 1.33 5.58 42.66
N HIS A 765 0.74 6.76 42.41
CA HIS A 765 -0.40 7.26 43.19
C HIS A 765 -1.65 6.43 42.92
N ILE A 766 -1.91 6.01 41.67
CA ILE A 766 -2.98 5.04 41.35
C ILE A 766 -2.75 3.74 42.14
N ALA A 767 -1.55 3.16 42.10
CA ALA A 767 -1.23 1.95 42.83
C ALA A 767 -1.43 2.12 44.35
N ARG A 768 -1.05 3.29 44.91
CA ARG A 768 -1.23 3.60 46.35
C ARG A 768 -2.69 3.71 46.76
N LEU A 769 -3.52 4.35 45.94
CA LEU A 769 -4.96 4.45 46.16
C LEU A 769 -5.67 3.09 45.99
N LEU A 770 -5.12 2.18 45.17
CA LEU A 770 -5.50 0.77 45.07
C LEU A 770 -4.84 -0.14 46.15
N GLY A 771 -4.28 0.43 47.22
CA GLY A 771 -3.81 -0.33 48.40
C GLY A 771 -2.40 -0.94 48.29
N TYR A 772 -1.59 -0.55 47.30
CA TYR A 772 -0.16 -0.86 47.26
C TYR A 772 0.68 0.19 48.02
N LYS A 773 1.95 -0.10 48.31
CA LYS A 773 2.87 0.90 48.91
C LYS A 773 3.41 1.92 47.91
N LYS A 774 3.39 1.58 46.61
CA LYS A 774 3.83 2.32 45.42
C LYS A 774 3.53 1.47 44.18
N SER A 775 3.89 1.91 42.97
CA SER A 775 3.76 1.07 41.77
C SER A 775 4.56 -0.25 41.88
N PRO A 776 4.25 -1.25 41.05
CA PRO A 776 5.16 -2.35 40.75
C PRO A 776 6.57 -1.86 40.36
N PRO A 777 7.62 -2.67 40.65
CA PRO A 777 8.98 -2.40 40.19
C PRO A 777 9.13 -2.63 38.67
N PRO A 778 10.18 -2.05 38.04
CA PRO A 778 10.38 -2.19 36.61
C PRO A 778 10.92 -3.59 36.23
N PHE A 779 10.52 -4.10 35.07
CA PHE A 779 10.87 -5.44 34.57
C PHE A 779 12.38 -5.74 34.63
N LEU A 780 13.21 -4.80 34.15
CA LEU A 780 14.68 -4.94 34.14
C LEU A 780 15.35 -4.95 35.53
N VAL A 781 14.61 -4.62 36.60
CA VAL A 781 15.02 -4.84 38.00
C VAL A 781 14.57 -6.21 38.49
N LEU A 782 13.36 -6.65 38.12
CA LEU A 782 12.81 -7.94 38.55
C LEU A 782 13.58 -9.12 37.93
N GLU A 783 13.86 -9.07 36.63
CA GLU A 783 14.58 -10.12 35.88
C GLU A 783 15.94 -10.48 36.51
N LYS A 784 16.59 -9.51 37.16
CA LYS A 784 17.90 -9.64 37.81
C LYS A 784 17.83 -10.18 39.24
N ARG A 785 16.65 -10.53 39.76
CA ARG A 785 16.45 -11.08 41.10
C ARG A 785 16.27 -12.59 41.08
N GLN A 786 16.85 -13.26 42.07
CA GLN A 786 16.51 -14.67 42.38
C GLN A 786 15.01 -14.85 42.68
N SER A 787 14.33 -13.81 43.18
CA SER A 787 12.89 -13.78 43.44
C SER A 787 12.02 -13.52 42.22
N PHE A 788 12.56 -13.34 41.00
CA PHE A 788 11.81 -12.95 39.78
C PHE A 788 10.47 -13.67 39.63
N ASN A 789 10.53 -15.01 39.62
CA ASN A 789 9.37 -15.91 39.46
C ASN A 789 8.29 -15.74 40.54
N LYS A 790 8.62 -15.20 41.73
CA LYS A 790 7.64 -14.84 42.76
C LYS A 790 7.18 -13.40 42.61
N ASP A 791 8.11 -12.47 42.39
CA ASP A 791 7.85 -11.03 42.37
C ASP A 791 6.91 -10.61 41.24
N ILE A 792 6.92 -11.30 40.08
CA ILE A 792 6.03 -11.01 38.93
C ILE A 792 4.53 -11.12 39.24
N PHE A 793 4.14 -11.83 40.31
CA PHE A 793 2.74 -11.95 40.73
C PHE A 793 2.25 -10.70 41.52
N GLU A 794 3.14 -9.88 42.08
CA GLU A 794 2.74 -8.59 42.68
C GLU A 794 2.56 -7.48 41.62
N GLY A 795 2.72 -7.81 40.34
CA GLY A 795 2.63 -6.89 39.20
C GLY A 795 4.00 -6.49 38.65
N VAL A 796 4.03 -5.87 37.46
CA VAL A 796 5.26 -5.45 36.77
C VAL A 796 5.05 -4.13 36.04
N ASN A 797 6.05 -3.25 36.07
CA ASN A 797 6.09 -2.06 35.22
C ASN A 797 7.09 -2.26 34.06
N PHE A 798 6.66 -1.97 32.84
CA PHE A 798 7.43 -2.10 31.60
C PHE A 798 7.76 -0.73 30.97
N ALA A 799 7.21 0.36 31.50
CA ALA A 799 7.35 1.71 30.95
C ALA A 799 8.81 2.18 30.90
N SER A 800 9.13 2.99 29.90
CA SER A 800 10.50 3.44 29.57
C SER A 800 10.50 4.91 29.15
N GLY A 801 11.33 5.71 29.82
CA GLY A 801 11.49 7.14 29.52
C GLY A 801 11.88 7.42 28.06
N GLY A 802 11.27 8.44 27.46
CA GLY A 802 11.49 8.81 26.07
C GLY A 802 10.91 7.86 25.02
N SER A 803 10.34 6.72 25.42
CA SER A 803 9.69 5.77 24.49
C SER A 803 8.37 6.31 23.90
N GLY A 804 7.92 5.71 22.79
CA GLY A 804 6.64 6.01 22.16
C GLY A 804 5.83 4.76 21.78
N ILE A 805 4.72 5.02 21.11
CA ILE A 805 3.86 4.02 20.47
C ILE A 805 4.60 3.40 19.27
N LEU A 806 5.32 4.21 18.48
CA LEU A 806 6.08 3.71 17.33
C LEU A 806 7.49 3.28 17.72
N ARG A 807 7.98 2.23 17.04
CA ARG A 807 9.30 1.62 17.30
C ARG A 807 10.48 2.58 17.11
N GLU A 808 10.34 3.66 16.35
CA GLU A 808 11.43 4.61 16.08
C GLU A 808 11.43 5.85 16.99
N THR A 809 10.31 6.12 17.67
CA THR A 809 10.15 7.27 18.57
C THR A 809 11.19 7.24 19.70
N GLY A 810 11.78 8.40 19.97
CA GLY A 810 12.75 8.62 21.04
C GLY A 810 14.19 8.20 20.74
N LYS A 811 14.45 7.37 19.72
CA LYS A 811 15.79 6.83 19.46
C LYS A 811 16.83 7.89 19.15
N ASP A 812 16.53 8.78 18.20
CA ASP A 812 17.49 9.78 17.72
C ASP A 812 17.78 10.86 18.77
N GLN A 813 16.86 11.10 19.71
CA GLN A 813 17.03 12.06 20.81
C GLN A 813 17.67 11.44 22.06
N TRP A 814 17.25 10.23 22.44
CA TRP A 814 17.54 9.64 23.74
C TRP A 814 18.47 8.41 23.71
N GLY A 815 18.66 7.77 22.55
CA GLY A 815 19.42 6.54 22.42
C GLY A 815 18.58 5.30 22.67
N GLU A 816 18.96 4.44 23.62
CA GLU A 816 18.24 3.20 23.87
C GLU A 816 16.91 3.41 24.62
N VAL A 817 15.79 3.14 23.95
CA VAL A 817 14.44 3.17 24.53
C VAL A 817 13.70 1.85 24.29
N LEU A 818 12.76 1.54 25.18
CA LEU A 818 11.82 0.41 25.01
C LEU A 818 10.48 0.93 24.50
N ASP A 819 10.31 0.93 23.18
CA ASP A 819 9.03 1.18 22.52
C ASP A 819 7.91 0.25 23.01
N LEU A 820 6.66 0.67 22.86
CA LEU A 820 5.49 -0.07 23.35
C LEU A 820 5.45 -1.53 22.84
N GLY A 821 5.99 -1.82 21.65
CA GLY A 821 6.15 -3.17 21.13
C GLY A 821 7.02 -4.06 22.04
N LYS A 822 8.24 -3.61 22.35
CA LYS A 822 9.12 -4.32 23.30
C LYS A 822 8.52 -4.46 24.70
N GLN A 823 7.72 -3.49 25.15
CA GLN A 823 7.04 -3.59 26.45
C GLN A 823 5.99 -4.72 26.45
N VAL A 824 5.26 -4.91 25.34
CA VAL A 824 4.37 -6.07 25.14
C VAL A 824 5.15 -7.39 25.05
N GLU A 825 6.33 -7.40 24.41
CA GLU A 825 7.22 -8.57 24.39
C GLU A 825 7.71 -8.96 25.80
N GLN A 826 8.09 -7.98 26.63
CA GLN A 826 8.45 -8.23 28.04
C GLN A 826 7.27 -8.78 28.85
N PHE A 827 6.05 -8.30 28.62
CA PHE A 827 4.86 -8.89 29.23
C PHE A 827 4.62 -10.33 28.76
N ALA A 828 4.85 -10.65 27.48
CA ALA A 828 4.76 -12.02 26.98
C ALA A 828 5.75 -12.97 27.67
N LEU A 829 6.97 -12.50 27.99
CA LEU A 829 7.94 -13.26 28.79
C LEU A 829 7.46 -13.49 30.23
N VAL A 830 6.92 -12.45 30.89
CA VAL A 830 6.33 -12.55 32.24
C VAL A 830 5.18 -13.58 32.25
N ARG A 831 4.21 -13.41 31.35
CA ARG A 831 3.07 -14.33 31.16
C ARG A 831 3.55 -15.76 30.89
N GLY A 832 4.55 -15.94 30.04
CA GLY A 832 5.16 -17.24 29.75
C GLY A 832 5.85 -17.89 30.96
N ASN A 833 6.39 -17.12 31.90
CA ASN A 833 6.90 -17.66 33.17
C ASN A 833 5.77 -17.96 34.17
N MET A 834 4.70 -17.17 34.21
CA MET A 834 3.50 -17.48 35.00
C MET A 834 2.87 -18.82 34.54
N SER A 835 2.75 -19.05 33.23
CA SER A 835 2.26 -20.31 32.65
C SER A 835 3.07 -21.54 33.10
N LYS A 836 4.40 -21.41 33.24
CA LYS A 836 5.27 -22.49 33.75
C LYS A 836 5.07 -22.81 35.23
N MET A 837 4.46 -21.91 35.99
CA MET A 837 4.31 -22.02 37.46
C MET A 837 2.90 -22.38 37.91
N LEU A 838 1.87 -21.85 37.25
CA LEU A 838 0.47 -22.12 37.60
C LEU A 838 -0.24 -23.07 36.63
N GLY A 839 0.34 -23.30 35.44
CA GLY A 839 -0.35 -23.90 34.31
C GLY A 839 -1.25 -22.89 33.58
N GLU A 840 -1.47 -23.15 32.30
CA GLU A 840 -2.05 -22.19 31.35
C GLU A 840 -3.41 -21.63 31.79
N MET A 841 -4.35 -22.50 32.18
CA MET A 841 -5.71 -22.14 32.61
C MET A 841 -5.72 -21.21 33.83
N HIS A 842 -4.86 -21.47 34.81
CA HIS A 842 -4.73 -20.61 35.99
C HIS A 842 -4.07 -19.27 35.64
N THR A 843 -3.07 -19.27 34.75
CA THR A 843 -2.45 -18.03 34.26
C THR A 843 -3.46 -17.17 33.48
N GLU A 844 -4.30 -17.73 32.62
CA GLU A 844 -5.36 -16.97 31.95
C GLU A 844 -6.38 -16.41 32.96
N SER A 845 -6.83 -17.22 33.92
CA SER A 845 -7.74 -16.76 34.99
C SER A 845 -7.10 -15.73 35.93
N TYR A 846 -5.77 -15.64 35.98
CA TYR A 846 -5.03 -14.65 36.76
C TYR A 846 -4.85 -13.34 35.97
N VAL A 847 -4.37 -13.45 34.73
CA VAL A 847 -4.08 -12.31 33.85
C VAL A 847 -5.35 -11.56 33.45
N SER A 848 -6.46 -12.26 33.20
CA SER A 848 -7.76 -11.64 32.89
C SER A 848 -8.31 -10.76 34.03
N LYS A 849 -7.92 -11.04 35.29
CA LYS A 849 -8.33 -10.25 36.47
C LYS A 849 -7.44 -9.03 36.72
N ALA A 850 -6.24 -9.00 36.16
CA ALA A 850 -5.29 -7.91 36.32
C ALA A 850 -5.67 -6.66 35.50
N LEU A 851 -5.22 -5.49 35.96
CA LEU A 851 -5.44 -4.19 35.33
C LEU A 851 -4.19 -3.78 34.53
N PHE A 852 -4.39 -3.54 33.24
CA PHE A 852 -3.36 -3.11 32.29
C PHE A 852 -3.45 -1.60 32.11
N ILE A 853 -2.47 -0.86 32.61
CA ILE A 853 -2.46 0.61 32.54
C ILE A 853 -1.43 1.07 31.50
N ILE A 854 -1.85 1.90 30.53
CA ILE A 854 -1.00 2.37 29.43
C ILE A 854 -1.01 3.91 29.38
N SER A 855 0.16 4.53 29.35
CA SER A 855 0.35 5.99 29.19
C SER A 855 1.47 6.28 28.16
N ALA A 856 1.11 6.50 26.89
CA ALA A 856 2.05 6.68 25.78
C ALA A 856 1.46 7.56 24.67
N GLY A 857 2.32 8.06 23.78
CA GLY A 857 1.96 8.91 22.64
C GLY A 857 2.56 10.32 22.70
N SER A 858 2.99 10.77 23.87
CA SER A 858 3.53 12.13 24.09
C SER A 858 4.79 12.38 23.28
N ASN A 859 5.74 11.43 23.31
CA ASN A 859 7.00 11.52 22.57
C ASN A 859 6.81 11.40 21.07
N ASP A 860 5.83 10.60 20.61
CA ASP A 860 5.55 10.43 19.18
C ASP A 860 5.11 11.76 18.54
N LEU A 861 4.25 12.52 19.23
CA LEU A 861 3.82 13.84 18.76
C LEU A 861 4.96 14.89 18.84
N PHE A 862 5.84 14.81 19.83
CA PHE A 862 7.02 15.68 19.90
C PHE A 862 8.04 15.39 18.78
N ASP A 863 8.33 14.12 18.51
CA ASP A 863 9.26 13.73 17.44
C ASP A 863 8.68 14.04 16.05
N PHE A 864 7.39 13.84 15.84
CA PHE A 864 6.71 14.29 14.63
C PHE A 864 6.89 15.80 14.41
N ALA A 865 6.62 16.61 15.44
CA ALA A 865 6.69 18.07 15.33
C ALA A 865 8.12 18.61 15.09
N ARG A 866 9.17 17.90 15.53
CA ARG A 866 10.57 18.26 15.30
C ARG A 866 11.06 18.02 13.87
N ILE A 867 10.37 17.19 13.09
CA ILE A 867 10.71 16.96 11.69
C ILE A 867 10.21 18.16 10.90
N ASN A 868 11.11 19.12 10.61
CA ASN A 868 10.81 20.40 9.96
C ASN A 868 9.68 20.30 8.90
N ASN A 869 8.66 21.15 9.09
CA ASN A 869 7.44 21.26 8.28
C ASN A 869 6.47 20.07 8.33
N ALA A 870 6.62 19.11 9.26
CA ALA A 870 5.65 18.02 9.41
C ALA A 870 4.31 18.48 10.02
N THR A 871 4.32 19.51 10.88
CA THR A 871 3.10 20.09 11.47
C THR A 871 2.27 20.89 10.48
N ASP A 872 2.92 21.39 9.42
CA ASP A 872 2.35 22.37 8.48
C ASP A 872 1.79 21.69 7.22
N ASP A 873 1.85 20.36 7.19
CA ASP A 873 1.29 19.47 6.17
C ASP A 873 0.19 18.61 6.82
N PRO A 874 -1.09 19.02 6.73
CA PRO A 874 -2.19 18.31 7.36
C PRO A 874 -2.33 16.85 6.90
N PHE A 875 -1.94 16.53 5.66
CA PHE A 875 -1.99 15.16 5.14
C PHE A 875 -0.92 14.27 5.78
N ARG A 876 0.30 14.78 5.97
CA ARG A 876 1.34 14.06 6.73
C ARG A 876 0.97 13.89 8.20
N ALA A 877 0.31 14.88 8.81
CA ALA A 877 -0.19 14.77 10.18
C ALA A 877 -1.28 13.71 10.31
N GLN A 878 -2.28 13.71 9.42
CA GLN A 878 -3.32 12.68 9.37
C GLN A 878 -2.74 11.27 9.16
N LEU A 879 -1.80 11.10 8.22
CA LEU A 879 -1.15 9.81 7.97
C LEU A 879 -0.34 9.31 9.18
N TYR A 880 0.35 10.21 9.90
CA TYR A 880 1.10 9.86 11.10
C TYR A 880 0.18 9.49 12.27
N LEU A 881 -0.92 10.23 12.47
CA LEU A 881 -1.94 9.91 13.46
C LEU A 881 -2.66 8.58 13.17
N ALA A 882 -2.95 8.28 11.90
CA ALA A 882 -3.49 6.98 11.49
C ALA A 882 -2.50 5.82 11.71
N LEU A 883 -1.20 6.05 11.48
CA LEU A 883 -0.15 5.09 11.81
C LEU A 883 -0.08 4.84 13.33
N LEU A 884 -0.09 5.90 14.15
CA LEU A 884 -0.15 5.79 15.61
C LEU A 884 -1.37 4.98 16.07
N GLN A 885 -2.56 5.33 15.57
CA GLN A 885 -3.82 4.66 15.91
C GLN A 885 -3.78 3.16 15.56
N SER A 886 -3.32 2.81 14.36
CA SER A 886 -3.20 1.42 13.88
C SER A 886 -2.17 0.61 14.69
N THR A 887 -1.03 1.21 15.03
CA THR A 887 -0.01 0.60 15.88
C THR A 887 -0.52 0.42 17.32
N TYR A 888 -1.23 1.40 17.88
CA TYR A 888 -1.81 1.31 19.23
C TYR A 888 -2.91 0.24 19.34
N TYR A 889 -3.82 0.18 18.36
CA TYR A 889 -4.80 -0.91 18.20
C TYR A 889 -4.09 -2.28 18.20
N THR A 890 -3.01 -2.41 17.45
CA THR A 890 -2.22 -3.66 17.34
C THR A 890 -1.61 -4.04 18.69
N HIS A 891 -1.01 -3.10 19.44
CA HIS A 891 -0.43 -3.40 20.76
C HIS A 891 -1.48 -3.80 21.79
N ILE A 892 -2.64 -3.14 21.83
CA ILE A 892 -3.74 -3.53 22.73
C ILE A 892 -4.27 -4.92 22.35
N LYS A 893 -4.45 -5.21 21.06
CA LYS A 893 -4.94 -6.50 20.58
C LYS A 893 -3.94 -7.65 20.87
N ASN A 894 -2.64 -7.36 20.83
CA ASN A 894 -1.59 -8.30 21.24
C ASN A 894 -1.63 -8.57 22.76
N LEU A 895 -1.80 -7.54 23.60
CA LEU A 895 -1.98 -7.72 25.06
C LEU A 895 -3.24 -8.54 25.38
N TYR A 896 -4.35 -8.27 24.68
CA TYR A 896 -5.58 -9.06 24.81
C TYR A 896 -5.34 -10.54 24.44
N GLY A 897 -4.61 -10.80 23.35
CA GLY A 897 -4.20 -12.15 22.94
C GLY A 897 -3.30 -12.88 23.95
N LEU A 898 -2.57 -12.14 24.80
CA LEU A 898 -1.77 -12.71 25.90
C LEU A 898 -2.62 -12.99 27.17
N GLY A 899 -3.89 -12.57 27.19
CA GLY A 899 -4.86 -12.83 28.26
C GLY A 899 -5.42 -11.57 28.93
N ALA A 900 -4.97 -10.37 28.58
CA ALA A 900 -5.43 -9.13 29.19
C ALA A 900 -6.92 -8.84 28.86
N ARG A 901 -7.67 -8.32 29.83
CA ARG A 901 -9.10 -7.98 29.65
C ARG A 901 -9.48 -6.57 30.11
N LYS A 902 -8.75 -5.99 31.09
CA LYS A 902 -9.07 -4.70 31.71
C LYS A 902 -8.00 -3.65 31.37
N PHE A 903 -8.36 -2.61 30.60
CA PHE A 903 -7.41 -1.64 30.04
C PHE A 903 -7.67 -0.20 30.52
N GLY A 904 -6.83 0.30 31.42
CA GLY A 904 -6.82 1.70 31.84
C GLY A 904 -5.89 2.52 30.93
N ILE A 905 -6.44 3.32 30.02
CA ILE A 905 -5.69 4.10 29.05
C ILE A 905 -5.64 5.55 29.49
N ILE A 906 -4.44 6.13 29.57
CA ILE A 906 -4.25 7.57 29.84
C ILE A 906 -3.85 8.22 28.51
N SER A 907 -4.65 9.17 28.01
CA SER A 907 -4.36 9.85 26.75
C SER A 907 -3.19 10.82 26.86
N VAL A 908 -2.83 11.49 25.76
CA VAL A 908 -1.80 12.53 25.74
C VAL A 908 -2.37 13.87 26.30
N PRO A 909 -1.67 14.55 27.23
CA PRO A 909 -2.08 15.87 27.75
C PRO A 909 -1.87 16.99 26.72
N PRO A 910 -2.23 18.28 26.97
CA PRO A 910 -1.87 19.41 26.12
C PRO A 910 -0.34 19.64 26.15
N ILE A 911 0.41 18.83 25.41
CA ILE A 911 1.88 18.84 25.39
C ILE A 911 2.46 20.17 24.86
N GLY A 912 1.72 20.89 24.02
CA GLY A 912 2.07 22.26 23.61
C GLY A 912 2.00 23.28 24.74
N CYS A 913 1.41 22.93 25.89
CA CYS A 913 1.39 23.73 27.11
C CYS A 913 2.48 23.34 28.15
N CYS A 914 3.37 22.38 27.88
CA CYS A 914 4.49 22.06 28.78
C CYS A 914 5.57 23.16 28.79
N PRO A 915 6.43 23.25 29.82
CA PRO A 915 7.46 24.29 29.89
C PRO A 915 8.46 24.25 28.73
N ALA A 916 8.85 23.08 28.20
CA ALA A 916 9.73 22.97 27.03
C ALA A 916 9.15 23.64 25.77
N ALA A 917 7.93 23.26 25.40
CA ALA A 917 7.24 23.82 24.22
C ALA A 917 6.98 25.33 24.34
N ARG A 918 6.80 25.84 25.56
CA ARG A 918 6.72 27.27 25.84
C ARG A 918 8.08 27.99 25.80
N ALA A 919 9.15 27.33 26.24
CA ALA A 919 10.50 27.90 26.29
C ALA A 919 11.07 28.10 24.87
N GLU A 920 10.94 27.08 24.02
CA GLU A 920 11.32 27.14 22.59
C GLU A 920 10.70 28.35 21.87
N LYS A 921 9.44 28.69 22.21
CA LYS A 921 8.69 29.81 21.65
C LYS A 921 8.59 31.04 22.55
N PHE A 922 9.38 31.10 23.63
CA PHE A 922 9.27 32.16 24.65
C PHE A 922 9.51 33.55 24.06
N LYS A 923 10.56 33.69 23.24
CA LYS A 923 10.95 34.95 22.58
C LYS A 923 10.03 35.36 21.43
N GLU A 924 9.28 34.41 20.86
CA GLU A 924 8.34 34.66 19.77
C GLU A 924 6.94 35.04 20.28
N ASN A 925 6.45 34.40 21.35
CA ASN A 925 5.04 34.51 21.76
C ASN A 925 4.79 34.79 23.26
N GLY A 926 5.84 34.91 24.08
CA GLY A 926 5.74 35.14 25.53
C GLY A 926 5.45 33.89 26.36
N GLY A 927 5.76 32.69 25.87
CA GLY A 927 5.51 31.42 26.57
C GLY A 927 4.05 30.97 26.54
N LYS A 928 3.31 31.34 25.50
CA LYS A 928 1.98 30.80 25.19
C LYS A 928 2.10 29.32 24.77
N CYS A 929 1.01 28.57 24.86
CA CYS A 929 1.02 27.19 24.39
C CYS A 929 1.16 27.12 22.87
N VAL A 930 1.85 26.11 22.37
CA VAL A 930 1.87 25.75 20.94
C VAL A 930 0.53 25.08 20.59
N ALA A 931 -0.25 25.72 19.71
CA ALA A 931 -1.61 25.28 19.40
C ALA A 931 -1.67 23.93 18.68
N SER A 932 -0.85 23.74 17.63
CA SER A 932 -0.81 22.52 16.82
C SER A 932 -0.45 21.26 17.63
N LEU A 933 0.49 21.36 18.57
CA LEU A 933 0.82 20.26 19.50
C LEU A 933 -0.36 19.87 20.40
N ASN A 934 -1.19 20.84 20.80
CA ASN A 934 -2.40 20.56 21.58
C ASN A 934 -3.53 19.98 20.69
N GLU A 935 -3.63 20.44 19.44
CA GLU A 935 -4.57 19.91 18.45
C GLU A 935 -4.29 18.44 18.17
N PHE A 936 -3.03 18.06 17.90
CA PHE A 936 -2.66 16.66 17.70
C PHE A 936 -2.92 15.78 18.93
N ALA A 937 -2.71 16.30 20.16
CA ALA A 937 -3.06 15.57 21.38
C ALA A 937 -4.58 15.33 21.50
N SER A 938 -5.40 16.32 21.14
CA SER A 938 -6.86 16.22 21.11
C SER A 938 -7.38 15.25 20.04
N VAL A 939 -6.81 15.30 18.82
CA VAL A 939 -7.15 14.37 17.74
C VAL A 939 -6.72 12.94 18.09
N LEU A 940 -5.53 12.76 18.68
CA LEU A 940 -5.07 11.44 19.13
C LEU A 940 -5.93 10.88 20.26
N HIS A 941 -6.42 11.70 21.19
CA HIS A 941 -7.41 11.27 22.19
C HIS A 941 -8.68 10.72 21.51
N SER A 942 -9.25 11.45 20.55
CA SER A 942 -10.43 11.01 19.79
C SER A 942 -10.19 9.71 19.00
N ALA A 943 -9.02 9.59 18.36
CA ALA A 943 -8.60 8.39 17.63
C ALA A 943 -8.45 7.18 18.58
N ILE A 944 -7.87 7.36 19.77
CA ILE A 944 -7.78 6.33 20.80
C ILE A 944 -9.18 5.94 21.31
N ASN A 945 -10.08 6.89 21.53
CA ASN A 945 -11.46 6.59 21.95
C ASN A 945 -12.20 5.73 20.92
N ALA A 946 -12.19 6.13 19.64
CA ALA A 946 -12.79 5.35 18.55
C ALA A 946 -12.16 3.93 18.44
N THR A 947 -10.86 3.81 18.70
CA THR A 947 -10.13 2.54 18.72
C THR A 947 -10.57 1.64 19.86
N LEU A 948 -10.80 2.18 21.06
CA LEU A 948 -11.26 1.43 22.23
C LEU A 948 -12.73 1.00 22.12
N ILE A 949 -13.59 1.88 21.58
CA ILE A 949 -14.98 1.54 21.22
C ILE A 949 -14.98 0.36 20.25
N ARG A 950 -14.19 0.44 19.16
CA ARG A 950 -14.05 -0.65 18.18
C ARG A 950 -13.48 -1.94 18.80
N LEU A 951 -12.48 -1.86 19.67
CA LEU A 951 -11.97 -3.04 20.37
C LEU A 951 -13.02 -3.67 21.29
N SER A 952 -13.87 -2.88 21.93
CA SER A 952 -14.95 -3.39 22.79
C SER A 952 -16.10 -4.07 22.05
N SER A 953 -16.31 -3.77 20.76
CA SER A 953 -17.25 -4.51 19.90
C SER A 953 -16.62 -5.69 19.15
N GLU A 954 -15.31 -5.64 18.87
CA GLU A 954 -14.57 -6.76 18.26
C GLU A 954 -14.19 -7.88 19.24
N LEU A 955 -14.06 -7.60 20.55
CA LEU A 955 -13.41 -8.51 21.52
C LEU A 955 -14.30 -8.79 22.76
N SER A 956 -14.64 -10.07 22.95
CA SER A 956 -15.30 -10.60 24.14
C SER A 956 -14.58 -10.21 25.44
N ASP A 957 -15.33 -9.79 26.45
CA ASP A 957 -14.79 -9.40 27.77
C ASP A 957 -13.71 -8.30 27.77
N PHE A 958 -13.55 -7.56 26.67
CA PHE A 958 -12.71 -6.36 26.65
C PHE A 958 -13.39 -5.24 27.42
N LYS A 959 -12.82 -4.86 28.57
CA LYS A 959 -13.25 -3.75 29.42
C LYS A 959 -12.16 -2.67 29.41
N TYR A 960 -12.55 -1.41 29.26
CA TYR A 960 -11.60 -0.31 29.24
C TYR A 960 -12.10 0.91 30.01
N SER A 961 -11.17 1.82 30.28
CA SER A 961 -11.43 3.18 30.71
C SER A 961 -10.40 4.09 30.03
N LEU A 962 -10.86 5.15 29.38
CA LEU A 962 -10.02 6.18 28.77
C LEU A 962 -10.03 7.44 29.63
N GLY A 963 -8.90 7.71 30.29
CA GLY A 963 -8.62 8.93 31.01
C GLY A 963 -8.22 10.07 30.07
N ASN A 964 -9.08 11.08 29.96
CA ASN A 964 -8.89 12.29 29.19
C ASN A 964 -7.95 13.28 29.92
N SER A 965 -6.66 12.92 29.95
CA SER A 965 -5.59 13.76 30.50
C SER A 965 -5.52 15.15 29.86
N PHE A 966 -6.00 15.28 28.60
CA PHE A 966 -6.08 16.55 27.90
C PHE A 966 -7.04 17.51 28.60
N ALA A 967 -8.30 17.09 28.79
CA ALA A 967 -9.31 17.85 29.51
C ALA A 967 -8.91 18.12 30.97
N MET A 968 -8.44 17.08 31.69
CA MET A 968 -7.96 17.21 33.07
C MET A 968 -6.91 18.33 33.22
N THR A 969 -5.87 18.31 32.39
CA THR A 969 -4.79 19.31 32.44
C THR A 969 -5.28 20.68 31.98
N MET A 970 -6.15 20.75 30.95
CA MET A 970 -6.70 22.02 30.49
C MET A 970 -7.60 22.70 31.53
N SER A 971 -8.32 21.94 32.36
CA SER A 971 -9.10 22.49 33.47
C SER A 971 -8.20 23.05 34.58
N VAL A 972 -7.09 22.38 34.91
CA VAL A 972 -6.06 22.93 35.82
C VAL A 972 -5.39 24.18 35.23
N LEU A 973 -5.12 24.21 33.92
CA LEU A 973 -4.56 25.39 33.25
C LEU A 973 -5.53 26.59 33.21
N LYS A 974 -6.85 26.35 33.14
CA LYS A 974 -7.89 27.38 33.18
C LYS A 974 -8.10 27.97 34.58
N GLN A 975 -8.10 27.14 35.63
CA GLN A 975 -8.37 27.57 37.01
C GLN A 975 -7.33 27.05 38.02
N PRO A 976 -6.03 27.42 37.92
CA PRO A 976 -4.95 26.81 38.72
C PRO A 976 -5.22 26.77 40.23
N LEU A 977 -5.72 27.88 40.79
CA LEU A 977 -5.93 28.04 42.22
C LEU A 977 -7.05 27.15 42.78
N ALA A 978 -8.06 26.80 41.96
CA ALA A 978 -9.13 25.88 42.35
C ALA A 978 -8.59 24.44 42.58
N PHE A 979 -7.51 24.09 41.90
CA PHE A 979 -6.78 22.83 42.03
C PHE A 979 -5.52 22.95 42.90
N GLY A 980 -5.34 24.08 43.61
CA GLY A 980 -4.22 24.31 44.54
C GLY A 980 -2.89 24.75 43.90
N PHE A 981 -2.82 24.94 42.57
CA PHE A 981 -1.59 25.34 41.87
C PHE A 981 -1.48 26.85 41.75
N LYS A 982 -0.28 27.38 42.01
CA LYS A 982 0.07 28.81 41.77
C LYS A 982 0.89 29.01 40.50
N VAL A 983 1.61 27.99 40.05
CA VAL A 983 2.56 28.07 38.92
C VAL A 983 2.28 26.97 37.90
N THR A 984 1.83 27.37 36.72
CA THR A 984 1.40 26.45 35.65
C THR A 984 2.04 26.71 34.27
N LYS A 985 2.90 27.73 34.16
CA LYS A 985 3.63 28.08 32.92
C LYS A 985 5.09 27.61 32.91
N SER A 986 5.72 27.50 34.08
CA SER A 986 7.13 27.16 34.25
C SER A 986 7.30 25.91 35.10
N ALA A 987 8.36 25.16 34.85
CA ALA A 987 8.75 24.03 35.67
C ALA A 987 9.26 24.49 37.05
N CYS A 988 9.08 23.66 38.08
CA CYS A 988 9.76 23.90 39.35
C CYS A 988 11.30 23.76 39.21
N CYS A 989 11.77 22.84 38.37
CA CYS A 989 13.16 22.46 38.25
C CYS A 989 13.62 22.36 36.80
N GLY A 990 14.72 23.04 36.45
CA GLY A 990 15.24 23.03 35.08
C GLY A 990 16.18 24.20 34.78
N ILE A 991 16.39 24.48 33.50
CA ILE A 991 17.36 25.49 33.01
C ILE A 991 16.64 26.52 32.12
N GLY A 992 17.17 27.75 32.08
CA GLY A 992 16.77 28.76 31.10
C GLY A 992 15.41 29.41 31.32
N ASP A 993 14.76 29.80 30.23
CA ASP A 993 13.45 30.46 30.23
C ASP A 993 12.36 29.46 30.65
N LEU A 994 11.46 29.89 31.55
CA LEU A 994 10.43 29.04 32.19
C LEU A 994 10.94 27.74 32.85
N ASN A 995 12.26 27.62 33.08
CA ASN A 995 12.95 26.36 33.42
C ASN A 995 12.72 25.24 32.37
N GLY A 996 12.43 25.59 31.11
CA GLY A 996 12.09 24.66 30.03
C GLY A 996 13.22 24.33 29.05
N ASP A 997 14.33 25.08 29.04
CA ASP A 997 15.42 24.90 28.05
C ASP A 997 16.36 23.71 28.37
N GLY A 998 16.28 23.15 29.58
CA GLY A 998 17.19 22.08 30.00
C GLY A 998 16.72 21.29 31.22
N PRO A 999 17.27 20.08 31.43
CA PRO A 999 16.72 19.09 32.36
C PRO A 999 16.98 19.46 33.82
N CYS A 1000 16.18 18.88 34.72
CA CYS A 1000 16.28 19.00 36.19
C CYS A 1000 17.52 18.28 36.79
N VAL A 1001 18.73 18.63 36.33
CA VAL A 1001 20.00 18.01 36.74
C VAL A 1001 20.85 19.02 37.50
N LYS A 1002 21.11 18.75 38.79
CA LYS A 1002 21.91 19.62 39.67
C LYS A 1002 23.31 19.90 39.09
N ALA A 1003 23.95 18.89 38.51
CA ALA A 1003 25.27 18.99 37.88
C ALA A 1003 25.30 19.84 36.59
N LYS A 1004 24.13 20.22 36.04
CA LYS A 1004 23.98 21.14 34.91
C LYS A 1004 23.49 22.54 35.36
N ASN A 1005 23.65 22.87 36.65
CA ASN A 1005 23.20 24.13 37.26
C ASN A 1005 21.68 24.40 37.10
N ALA A 1006 20.86 23.35 37.09
CA ALA A 1006 19.41 23.48 37.11
C ALA A 1006 18.94 24.27 38.36
N LYS A 1007 18.08 25.26 38.12
CA LYS A 1007 17.37 26.00 39.18
C LYS A 1007 16.32 25.08 39.80
N LEU A 1008 15.96 25.34 41.06
CA LEU A 1008 14.93 24.61 41.81
C LEU A 1008 14.01 25.59 42.56
N CYS A 1009 12.70 25.39 42.45
CA CYS A 1009 11.71 26.23 43.11
C CYS A 1009 11.63 26.01 44.63
N ARG A 1010 11.21 27.05 45.38
CA ARG A 1010 11.08 26.99 46.85
C ARG A 1010 9.96 26.06 47.32
N ASN A 1011 8.79 26.12 46.69
CA ASN A 1011 7.63 25.28 47.03
C ASN A 1011 7.21 24.43 45.82
N ARG A 1012 7.40 23.12 45.94
CA ARG A 1012 7.16 22.14 44.86
C ARG A 1012 5.68 21.89 44.63
N ASN A 1013 4.85 21.93 45.69
CA ASN A 1013 3.42 21.66 45.60
C ASN A 1013 2.64 22.75 44.86
N ASP A 1014 3.18 23.98 44.83
CA ASP A 1014 2.59 25.12 44.09
C ASP A 1014 2.70 24.98 42.56
N HIS A 1015 3.50 24.02 42.06
CA HIS A 1015 3.81 23.86 40.64
C HIS A 1015 3.08 22.68 40.00
N LEU A 1016 2.48 22.90 38.83
CA LEU A 1016 1.90 21.84 37.99
C LEU A 1016 2.99 20.93 37.40
N PHE A 1017 4.08 21.54 36.90
CA PHE A 1017 5.19 20.85 36.26
C PHE A 1017 6.39 20.72 37.20
N TRP A 1018 6.94 19.52 37.32
CA TRP A 1018 8.21 19.29 38.01
C TRP A 1018 9.38 19.80 37.17
N ASP A 1019 9.48 19.28 35.94
CA ASP A 1019 10.54 19.60 34.98
C ASP A 1019 9.95 20.15 33.67
N TRP A 1020 10.80 20.26 32.64
CA TRP A 1020 10.47 20.73 31.30
C TRP A 1020 9.31 20.00 30.58
N PHE A 1021 8.91 18.80 31.00
CA PHE A 1021 7.79 18.02 30.43
C PHE A 1021 6.81 17.47 31.48
N HIS A 1022 7.30 17.01 32.63
CA HIS A 1022 6.58 16.09 33.52
C HIS A 1022 5.85 16.78 34.68
N PRO A 1023 4.73 16.19 35.18
CA PRO A 1023 3.99 16.73 36.33
C PRO A 1023 4.79 16.67 37.64
N SER A 1024 4.43 17.53 38.60
CA SER A 1024 4.86 17.38 40.00
C SER A 1024 4.21 16.18 40.69
N ASP A 1025 4.73 15.77 41.83
CA ASP A 1025 4.11 14.76 42.71
C ASP A 1025 2.67 15.15 43.09
N ASN A 1026 2.43 16.45 43.36
CA ASN A 1026 1.10 16.98 43.68
C ASN A 1026 0.14 16.88 42.47
N ALA A 1027 0.62 17.24 41.27
CA ALA A 1027 -0.16 17.08 40.04
C ALA A 1027 -0.39 15.60 39.67
N SER A 1028 0.58 14.74 39.93
CA SER A 1028 0.50 13.29 39.76
C SER A 1028 -0.54 12.66 40.70
N HIS A 1029 -0.60 13.13 41.95
CA HIS A 1029 -1.61 12.73 42.92
C HIS A 1029 -3.02 13.18 42.50
N LEU A 1030 -3.20 14.44 42.11
CA LEU A 1030 -4.48 14.93 41.59
C LEU A 1030 -4.93 14.11 40.36
N ALA A 1031 -4.03 13.88 39.40
CA ALA A 1031 -4.33 13.08 38.22
C ALA A 1031 -4.74 11.64 38.58
N ALA A 1032 -4.09 11.02 39.56
CA ALA A 1032 -4.42 9.67 40.02
C ALA A 1032 -5.81 9.60 40.69
N VAL A 1033 -6.16 10.57 41.54
CA VAL A 1033 -7.51 10.68 42.13
C VAL A 1033 -8.56 10.86 41.04
N THR A 1034 -8.33 11.77 40.08
CA THR A 1034 -9.26 12.00 38.97
C THR A 1034 -9.38 10.80 38.02
N LEU A 1035 -8.34 9.99 37.82
CA LEU A 1035 -8.43 8.76 37.01
C LEU A 1035 -9.19 7.64 37.73
N LEU A 1036 -9.12 7.59 39.05
CA LEU A 1036 -9.79 6.57 39.86
C LEU A 1036 -11.25 6.88 40.14
N ASP A 1037 -11.64 8.15 40.34
CA ASP A 1037 -13.00 8.52 40.76
C ASP A 1037 -13.53 9.83 40.15
N GLY A 1038 -12.94 10.28 39.03
CA GLY A 1038 -13.38 11.50 38.34
C GLY A 1038 -14.70 11.37 37.57
N PRO A 1039 -15.36 12.51 37.26
CA PRO A 1039 -16.59 12.54 36.48
C PRO A 1039 -16.39 12.12 35.01
N PRO A 1040 -17.48 11.77 34.29
CA PRO A 1040 -17.43 11.34 32.88
C PRO A 1040 -16.80 12.33 31.88
N GLU A 1041 -16.62 13.61 32.23
CA GLU A 1041 -15.83 14.57 31.44
C GLU A 1041 -14.38 14.10 31.24
N PHE A 1042 -13.82 13.43 32.25
CA PHE A 1042 -12.43 13.00 32.28
C PHE A 1042 -12.24 11.49 32.02
N LEU A 1043 -13.32 10.70 32.01
CA LEU A 1043 -13.25 9.23 32.02
C LEU A 1043 -14.42 8.61 31.23
N THR A 1044 -14.12 7.70 30.31
CA THR A 1044 -15.15 7.00 29.53
C THR A 1044 -14.79 5.54 29.23
N PRO A 1045 -15.73 4.57 29.27
CA PRO A 1045 -17.12 4.70 29.74
C PRO A 1045 -17.27 4.63 31.28
N ILE A 1046 -16.21 4.22 32.00
CA ILE A 1046 -16.18 4.01 33.45
C ILE A 1046 -14.89 4.58 34.04
N ASN A 1047 -14.79 4.75 35.37
CA ASN A 1047 -13.57 5.17 36.06
C ASN A 1047 -12.60 3.99 36.34
N PHE A 1048 -11.34 4.27 36.70
CA PHE A 1048 -10.36 3.19 36.93
C PHE A 1048 -10.71 2.34 38.16
N SER A 1049 -11.42 2.87 39.17
CA SER A 1049 -11.88 2.08 40.33
C SER A 1049 -12.93 1.05 39.92
N GLN A 1050 -13.92 1.46 39.12
CA GLN A 1050 -14.95 0.61 38.53
C GLN A 1050 -14.31 -0.47 37.64
N LEU A 1051 -13.36 -0.10 36.79
CA LEU A 1051 -12.63 -1.05 35.94
C LEU A 1051 -11.82 -2.08 36.76
N ALA A 1052 -11.29 -1.69 37.92
CA ALA A 1052 -10.51 -2.59 38.78
C ALA A 1052 -11.35 -3.65 39.50
N VAL A 1053 -12.65 -3.40 39.76
CA VAL A 1053 -13.57 -4.32 40.48
C VAL A 1053 -14.44 -5.21 39.59
N LEU A 1054 -14.29 -5.08 38.26
CA LEU A 1054 -14.74 -6.10 37.28
C LEU A 1054 -13.86 -7.36 37.32
#